data_AF-A0A1T5FC31-F1
#
_entry.id   AF-A0A1T5FC31-F1
#
_cell.length_a   1.000
_cell.length_b   1.000
_cell.length_c   1.000
_cell.angle_alpha   90.00
_cell.angle_beta   90.00
_cell.angle_gamma   90.00
#
_symmetry.space_group_name_H-M   'P 1'
#
loop_
_entity.id
_entity.type
_entity.pdbx_description
1 polymer ?
#
loop_
_entity_poly.entity_id
_entity_poly.type
_entity_poly.pdbx_seq_one_letter_code
_entity_poly.pdbx_strand_id
1 'polypeptide(L)'
;MRNWNEGKILPHASIHKSSLKKTLLYFVLIVLIGCSKSFSQTTYTIKGKITDATTGDAIPFANVGIKSSLSGATTNFDGFYQVTFTPPADSILVTYVGYESKSKPIKPDVAEQIIDIQLSPGTLQLREVKIFAGENPAYAIMRKIVAGKNNNNTEELDAYEYESYNKIQIDIDNLSEKFRNRKSVKKMTHIVDKYDEVKGENGETIIPIFISESVSDVYYRRNPKKKKEIINKTKVSGVGLTDGSLVSQVIGSSFQQYNFYNNWLNILDKDFVSPIADSWKVYYEYYLSDSVKNGEKYDYQIDFEPKHEQDLAFTGSFWVDGDTYALTQMDVSVGKRANLNFIEKIKIQQSYEFFEEQNEWVTSKTRVLIDVDEPTKQTAGMLLKFYSANSKYKINNPRDPKFYDTAIELKEDYMQHDSTYWQKSRPEALSSAELLSFQLVDSLKVLPVVKTYTEILNIFVNGYKRIDKWNIDVGPYLFLYANNNIEGHRVRLGFKTDPGFSRKWIFNGYGAYGTKDKAFKYGAGMDYIFDRKPWTIGGISYSKDLERLGLSAETIGPNTLFGAFSRFGTFRRAYWQEDISAYFKRELVKGLTGSIQIRHRDFRPLFDFTYRTNPGAGIESPVKSTFDITEINLETRLANKETFLQNDNERISMGNGNSPAFTLRYTLGIRNFLGGDFNYNKFSFNIKQSFRFGVIGRTYYNVTFGLIPSTLPYPLLYTPLGNESLFYVDNAFNLMRYFEFMSDRYVSLRMEHNFEGFLLNRIPAIKKLKLRMLATGKLFYGSVSDANLALSTTQDESGNEVQVFNKLKDRPYVELGYGIDNILKFGRVDFVHRLTYLSNPNVTPFAVKISFWFSL
;
A
#
# COMPACT_ATOMS: atom_id res chain seq x y z
N MET A 1 133.88 29.16 -7.41
CA MET A 1 132.97 28.44 -8.33
C MET A 1 131.79 27.89 -7.54
N ARG A 2 130.56 28.21 -7.97
CA ARG A 2 129.25 27.54 -7.75
C ARG A 2 128.70 27.21 -6.33
N ASN A 3 127.49 27.74 -6.14
CA ASN A 3 126.25 27.13 -5.61
C ASN A 3 126.01 26.94 -4.10
N TRP A 4 125.23 27.88 -3.58
CA TRP A 4 123.90 27.75 -2.93
C TRP A 4 123.55 26.56 -2.02
N ASN A 5 123.20 26.96 -0.79
CA ASN A 5 121.94 26.76 -0.06
C ASN A 5 121.94 26.00 1.28
N GLU A 6 121.18 26.62 2.18
CA GLU A 6 121.14 26.56 3.64
C GLU A 6 120.29 25.43 4.22
N GLY A 7 120.42 25.23 5.54
CA GLY A 7 119.26 24.98 6.42
C GLY A 7 119.36 23.76 7.33
N LYS A 8 119.44 23.97 8.64
CA LYS A 8 119.49 22.95 9.70
C LYS A 8 118.53 23.32 10.85
N ILE A 9 117.91 22.29 11.49
CA ILE A 9 117.40 22.20 12.90
C ILE A 9 115.98 22.82 13.14
N LEU A 10 114.91 22.24 13.75
CA LEU A 10 114.58 21.06 14.62
C LEU A 10 113.01 20.80 14.63
N PRO A 11 112.38 19.90 15.45
CA PRO A 11 111.38 18.90 15.01
C PRO A 11 109.92 19.12 15.50
N HIS A 12 108.92 18.37 14.98
CA HIS A 12 107.61 18.23 15.65
C HIS A 12 106.80 16.95 15.34
N ALA A 13 106.41 16.28 16.43
CA ALA A 13 105.14 15.62 16.78
C ALA A 13 104.36 14.74 15.76
N SER A 14 104.16 13.48 16.15
CA SER A 14 103.20 12.54 15.59
C SER A 14 101.79 12.76 16.15
N ILE A 15 100.77 12.85 15.27
CA ILE A 15 99.35 12.96 15.66
C ILE A 15 98.56 11.79 15.07
N HIS A 16 97.76 11.17 15.95
CA HIS A 16 96.88 10.01 15.73
C HIS A 16 95.90 10.16 14.54
N LYS A 17 96.03 9.29 13.53
CA LYS A 17 95.08 9.15 12.41
C LYS A 17 93.82 8.31 12.71
N SER A 18 93.61 7.80 13.94
CA SER A 18 92.46 6.94 14.26
C SER A 18 91.22 7.67 14.82
N SER A 19 91.33 8.94 15.21
CA SER A 19 90.18 9.70 15.73
C SER A 19 89.30 10.26 14.61
N LEU A 20 89.86 10.68 13.48
CA LEU A 20 89.09 11.33 12.40
C LEU A 20 88.01 10.43 11.76
N LYS A 21 88.25 9.11 11.64
CA LYS A 21 87.23 8.17 11.12
C LYS A 21 86.09 7.91 12.11
N LYS A 22 86.37 7.95 13.42
CA LYS A 22 85.33 7.87 14.46
C LYS A 22 84.56 9.18 14.57
N THR A 23 85.22 10.34 14.48
CA THR A 23 84.56 11.65 14.51
C THR A 23 83.70 11.88 13.26
N LEU A 24 84.11 11.42 12.07
CA LEU A 24 83.27 11.46 10.87
C LEU A 24 82.07 10.51 10.96
N LEU A 25 82.25 9.32 11.55
CA LEU A 25 81.16 8.38 11.81
C LEU A 25 80.16 8.94 12.84
N TYR A 26 80.63 9.58 13.91
CA TYR A 26 79.77 10.25 14.90
C TYR A 26 79.09 11.49 14.31
N PHE A 27 79.75 12.24 13.42
CA PHE A 27 79.14 13.39 12.73
C PHE A 27 78.08 12.94 11.72
N VAL A 28 78.32 11.87 10.97
CA VAL A 28 77.32 11.25 10.08
C VAL A 28 76.18 10.63 10.89
N LEU A 29 76.44 10.02 12.05
CA LEU A 29 75.39 9.49 12.94
C LEU A 29 74.56 10.63 13.58
N ILE A 30 75.18 11.75 13.94
CA ILE A 30 74.49 12.95 14.47
C ILE A 30 73.67 13.66 13.39
N VAL A 31 74.15 13.69 12.14
CA VAL A 31 73.40 14.23 10.98
C VAL A 31 72.25 13.29 10.57
N LEU A 32 72.42 11.97 10.69
CA LEU A 32 71.34 10.98 10.48
C LEU A 32 70.29 10.96 11.60
N ILE A 33 70.66 11.31 12.84
CA ILE A 33 69.71 11.46 13.97
C ILE A 33 69.04 12.85 13.93
N GLY A 34 69.67 13.86 13.32
CA GLY A 34 69.13 15.21 13.16
C GLY A 34 68.10 15.39 12.04
N CYS A 35 68.03 14.48 11.06
CA CYS A 35 67.08 14.57 9.93
C CYS A 35 65.70 13.93 10.21
N SER A 36 65.46 13.37 11.40
CA SER A 36 64.20 12.67 11.71
C SER A 36 63.06 13.56 12.19
N LYS A 37 63.20 14.90 12.17
CA LYS A 37 62.03 15.78 12.31
C LYS A 37 61.29 15.85 10.98
N SER A 38 60.67 14.73 10.62
CA SER A 38 59.50 14.77 9.76
C SER A 38 58.54 15.80 10.35
N PHE A 39 58.19 16.81 9.57
CA PHE A 39 56.99 17.60 9.80
C PHE A 39 55.82 16.61 9.75
N SER A 40 55.45 16.05 10.91
CA SER A 40 54.13 15.47 11.07
C SER A 40 53.16 16.64 10.87
N GLN A 41 52.50 16.70 9.72
CA GLN A 41 51.38 17.61 9.53
C GLN A 41 50.35 17.20 10.58
N THR A 42 50.16 18.02 11.61
CA THR A 42 49.17 17.74 12.66
C THR A 42 47.79 17.76 12.01
N THR A 43 47.26 16.57 11.71
CA THR A 43 45.94 16.39 11.12
C THR A 43 44.91 16.29 12.23
N TYR A 44 43.87 17.10 12.13
CA TYR A 44 42.74 17.14 13.04
C TYR A 44 41.57 16.40 12.41
N THR A 45 40.76 15.73 13.22
CA THR A 45 39.60 14.96 12.77
C THR A 45 38.33 15.51 13.39
N ILE A 46 37.32 15.77 12.57
CA ILE A 46 35.96 16.09 13.02
C ILE A 46 35.07 14.91 12.65
N LYS A 47 34.33 14.42 13.64
CA LYS A 47 33.26 13.45 13.46
C LYS A 47 31.94 14.09 13.87
N GLY A 48 30.83 13.53 13.41
CA GLY A 48 29.52 13.96 13.87
C GLY A 48 28.43 13.38 13.02
N LYS A 49 27.20 13.78 13.33
CA LYS A 49 25.99 13.39 12.63
C LYS A 49 25.22 14.62 12.14
N ILE A 50 24.76 14.56 10.89
CA ILE A 50 23.87 15.56 10.31
C ILE A 50 22.45 15.01 10.32
N THR A 51 21.51 15.76 10.90
CA THR A 51 20.10 15.38 10.99
C THR A 51 19.18 16.50 10.52
N ASP A 52 17.95 16.15 10.14
CA ASP A 52 16.88 17.08 9.82
C ASP A 52 16.33 17.70 11.11
N ALA A 53 16.21 19.02 11.15
CA ALA A 53 15.74 19.74 12.34
C ALA A 53 14.24 19.51 12.64
N THR A 54 13.44 19.19 11.62
CA THR A 54 12.00 18.94 11.72
C THR A 54 11.73 17.47 12.07
N THR A 55 12.36 16.53 11.35
CA THR A 55 12.02 15.10 11.51
C THR A 55 12.94 14.36 12.49
N GLY A 56 14.10 14.92 12.80
CA GLY A 56 15.16 14.27 13.59
C GLY A 56 15.90 13.15 12.84
N ASP A 57 15.53 12.87 11.60
CA ASP A 57 16.14 11.79 10.82
C ASP A 57 17.50 12.19 10.27
N ALA A 58 18.35 11.21 10.00
CA ALA A 58 19.65 11.47 9.43
C ALA A 58 19.56 12.05 8.01
N ILE A 59 20.41 13.02 7.70
CA ILE A 59 20.56 13.56 6.34
C ILE A 59 21.75 12.87 5.67
N PRO A 60 21.50 11.89 4.80
CA PRO A 60 22.56 11.23 4.07
C PRO A 60 23.08 12.10 2.93
N PHE A 61 24.33 11.88 2.55
CA PHE A 61 24.96 12.49 1.37
C PHE A 61 25.05 14.03 1.43
N ALA A 62 24.98 14.61 2.64
CA ALA A 62 25.23 16.01 2.86
C ALA A 62 26.71 16.33 2.65
N ASN A 63 26.98 17.42 1.92
CA ASN A 63 28.34 17.90 1.68
C ASN A 63 28.83 18.64 2.92
N VAL A 64 29.90 18.14 3.52
CA VAL A 64 30.55 18.69 4.70
C VAL A 64 31.91 19.22 4.29
N GLY A 65 32.08 20.54 4.30
CA GLY A 65 33.32 21.21 3.93
C GLY A 65 33.93 21.97 5.11
N ILE A 66 35.25 22.09 5.11
CA ILE A 66 35.95 23.02 5.99
C ILE A 66 36.07 24.37 5.27
N LYS A 67 35.55 25.43 5.87
CA LYS A 67 35.57 26.76 5.26
C LYS A 67 37.02 27.21 5.04
N SER A 68 37.33 27.66 3.82
CA SER A 68 38.67 28.05 3.37
C SER A 68 39.68 26.92 3.18
N SER A 69 39.23 25.65 3.13
CA SER A 69 40.05 24.48 2.77
C SER A 69 39.37 23.66 1.66
N LEU A 70 40.16 22.87 0.92
CA LEU A 70 39.66 21.84 -0.01
C LEU A 70 39.30 20.53 0.70
N SER A 71 39.51 20.44 2.02
CA SER A 71 39.14 19.28 2.83
C SER A 71 37.62 19.24 3.05
N GLY A 72 37.01 18.11 2.70
CA GLY A 72 35.59 17.85 2.93
C GLY A 72 35.29 16.36 2.89
N ALA A 73 34.07 16.01 3.26
CA ALA A 73 33.53 14.67 3.15
C ALA A 73 32.02 14.75 2.89
N THR A 74 31.43 13.63 2.54
CA THR A 74 29.97 13.48 2.48
C THR A 74 29.49 12.66 3.68
N THR A 75 28.28 12.92 4.17
CA THR A 75 27.67 12.04 5.17
C THR A 75 27.32 10.69 4.57
N ASN A 76 27.42 9.62 5.36
CA ASN A 76 26.91 8.31 4.99
C ASN A 76 25.38 8.24 5.09
N PHE A 77 24.77 7.08 4.81
CA PHE A 77 23.31 6.89 4.83
C PHE A 77 22.64 7.27 6.17
N ASP A 78 23.41 7.18 7.25
CA ASP A 78 22.96 7.40 8.63
C ASP A 78 23.42 8.77 9.17
N GLY A 79 23.83 9.65 8.25
CA GLY A 79 24.16 11.05 8.51
C GLY A 79 25.50 11.25 9.17
N PHE A 80 26.28 10.19 9.42
CA PHE A 80 27.60 10.30 10.02
C PHE A 80 28.61 10.80 9.00
N TYR A 81 29.50 11.68 9.42
CA TYR A 81 30.62 12.14 8.62
C TYR A 81 31.92 12.06 9.43
N GLN A 82 33.03 11.97 8.70
CA GLN A 82 34.36 12.15 9.23
C GLN A 82 35.17 12.99 8.25
N VAL A 83 35.68 14.12 8.70
CA VAL A 83 36.56 15.00 7.91
C VAL A 83 37.89 15.12 8.61
N THR A 84 38.98 14.84 7.88
CA THR A 84 40.34 15.11 8.34
C THR A 84 40.86 16.35 7.62
N PHE A 85 41.45 17.27 8.38
CA PHE A 85 41.97 18.53 7.86
C PHE A 85 43.25 18.95 8.58
N THR A 86 44.00 19.87 7.97
CA THR A 86 45.18 20.50 8.59
C THR A 86 44.83 21.93 8.99
N PRO A 87 45.10 22.37 10.23
CA PRO A 87 44.86 23.75 10.64
C PRO A 87 45.66 24.75 9.80
N PRO A 88 45.21 26.02 9.70
CA PRO A 88 44.07 26.59 10.41
C PRO A 88 42.72 26.28 9.74
N ALA A 89 41.67 26.11 10.54
CA ALA A 89 40.29 25.99 10.08
C ALA A 89 39.37 26.82 10.98
N ASP A 90 38.49 27.61 10.36
CA ASP A 90 37.56 28.51 11.07
C ASP A 90 36.27 27.76 11.47
N SER A 91 35.58 27.22 10.47
CA SER A 91 34.25 26.65 10.65
C SER A 91 33.99 25.47 9.70
N ILE A 92 33.13 24.56 10.14
CA ILE A 92 32.59 23.48 9.32
C ILE A 92 31.30 23.98 8.68
N LEU A 93 31.21 23.88 7.35
CA LEU A 93 30.05 24.27 6.55
C LEU A 93 29.38 23.01 6.01
N VAL A 94 28.08 22.89 6.27
CA VAL A 94 27.28 21.79 5.73
C VAL A 94 26.29 22.35 4.72
N THR A 95 26.26 21.74 3.54
CA THR A 95 25.36 22.08 2.45
C THR A 95 24.64 20.83 1.96
N TYR A 96 23.35 20.96 1.67
CA TYR A 96 22.56 19.87 1.13
C TYR A 96 21.36 20.41 0.36
N VAL A 97 21.00 19.77 -0.75
CA VAL A 97 19.93 20.24 -1.62
C VAL A 97 18.59 20.22 -0.88
N GLY A 98 17.87 21.35 -0.92
CA GLY A 98 16.59 21.52 -0.21
C GLY A 98 16.71 21.92 1.26
N TYR A 99 17.92 22.20 1.76
CA TYR A 99 18.16 22.64 3.14
C TYR A 99 18.94 23.96 3.17
N GLU A 100 18.76 24.72 4.24
CA GLU A 100 19.59 25.89 4.51
C GLU A 100 20.99 25.46 4.91
N SER A 101 22.01 26.13 4.36
CA SER A 101 23.40 25.83 4.70
C SER A 101 23.71 26.29 6.13
N LYS A 102 24.30 25.41 6.95
CA LYS A 102 24.61 25.71 8.35
C LYS A 102 26.12 25.62 8.60
N SER A 103 26.63 26.55 9.38
CA SER A 103 28.05 26.63 9.72
C SER A 103 28.23 26.55 11.24
N LYS A 104 29.14 25.70 11.73
CA LYS A 104 29.52 25.65 13.16
C LYS A 104 31.02 25.93 13.34
N PRO A 105 31.42 26.67 14.38
CA PRO A 105 32.83 26.95 14.64
C PRO A 105 33.59 25.70 15.05
N ILE A 106 34.84 25.58 14.59
CA ILE A 106 35.75 24.47 14.93
C ILE A 106 36.59 24.91 16.14
N LYS A 107 36.79 24.02 17.12
CA LYS A 107 37.70 24.30 18.24
C LYS A 107 39.15 24.07 17.77
N PRO A 108 40.02 25.10 17.75
CA PRO A 108 41.35 25.02 17.10
C PRO A 108 42.35 24.09 17.81
N ASP A 109 42.17 23.86 19.12
CA ASP A 109 43.14 23.09 19.94
C ASP A 109 42.67 21.66 20.26
N VAL A 110 41.64 21.15 19.57
CA VAL A 110 41.06 19.83 19.82
C VAL A 110 41.29 18.90 18.64
N ALA A 111 42.27 18.00 18.77
CA ALA A 111 42.70 17.06 17.72
C ALA A 111 41.57 16.17 17.17
N GLU A 112 40.64 15.75 18.03
CA GLU A 112 39.44 15.01 17.64
C GLU A 112 38.20 15.60 18.32
N GLN A 113 37.24 16.07 17.52
CA GLN A 113 36.02 16.70 18.03
C GLN A 113 34.75 16.13 17.38
N ILE A 114 33.69 16.04 18.18
CA ILE A 114 32.36 15.62 17.73
C ILE A 114 31.49 16.87 17.56
N ILE A 115 30.99 17.12 16.35
CA ILE A 115 30.13 18.25 16.02
C ILE A 115 28.89 17.74 15.28
N ASP A 116 27.78 17.58 16.00
CA ASP A 116 26.49 17.25 15.38
C ASP A 116 25.80 18.53 14.88
N ILE A 117 25.13 18.46 13.72
CA ILE A 117 24.50 19.62 13.08
C ILE A 117 23.10 19.23 12.59
N GLN A 118 22.10 20.00 13.00
CA GLN A 118 20.73 19.89 12.49
C GLN A 118 20.51 20.91 11.38
N LEU A 119 20.07 20.48 10.19
CA LEU A 119 19.74 21.37 9.08
C LEU A 119 18.23 21.64 9.03
N SER A 120 17.86 22.90 8.83
CA SER A 120 16.48 23.30 8.59
C SER A 120 16.13 23.17 7.10
N PRO A 121 14.93 22.66 6.75
CA PRO A 121 14.48 22.67 5.36
C PRO A 121 14.47 24.09 4.79
N GLY A 122 15.04 24.27 3.61
CA GLY A 122 15.11 25.55 2.92
C GLY A 122 14.18 25.60 1.70
N THR A 123 13.89 26.81 1.21
CA THR A 123 13.28 26.94 -0.12
C THR A 123 14.34 26.63 -1.17
N LEU A 124 14.06 25.66 -2.06
CA LEU A 124 14.94 25.32 -3.20
C LEU A 124 15.24 26.59 -4.01
N GLN A 125 16.45 27.13 -3.85
CA GLN A 125 17.05 28.04 -4.81
C GLN A 125 18.12 27.25 -5.55
N LEU A 126 17.74 26.62 -6.67
CA LEU A 126 18.73 26.06 -7.59
C LEU A 126 19.60 27.21 -8.12
N ARG A 127 20.92 26.99 -8.17
CA ARG A 127 21.87 27.98 -8.72
C ARG A 127 21.47 28.33 -10.15
N GLU A 128 21.61 29.61 -10.51
CA GLU A 128 21.41 30.07 -11.89
C GLU A 128 22.26 29.23 -12.86
N VAL A 129 21.59 28.46 -13.71
CA VAL A 129 22.26 27.64 -14.71
C VAL A 129 22.69 28.54 -15.86
N LYS A 130 24.01 28.67 -16.04
CA LYS A 130 24.56 29.24 -17.28
C LYS A 130 24.39 28.23 -18.40
N ILE A 131 23.37 28.41 -19.23
CA ILE A 131 23.15 27.61 -20.43
C ILE A 131 24.22 28.01 -21.46
N PHE A 132 25.19 27.15 -21.69
CA PHE A 132 26.12 27.28 -22.81
C PHE A 132 25.47 26.74 -24.10
N ALA A 133 25.92 27.20 -25.27
CA ALA A 133 25.46 26.65 -26.54
C ALA A 133 25.89 25.16 -26.65
N GLY A 134 24.92 24.24 -26.69
CA GLY A 134 25.17 22.79 -26.76
C GLY A 134 24.02 21.95 -26.20
N GLU A 135 24.20 20.62 -26.20
CA GLU A 135 23.27 19.70 -25.53
C GLU A 135 23.51 19.70 -24.01
N ASN A 136 22.44 19.60 -23.22
CA ASN A 136 22.53 19.43 -21.77
C ASN A 136 23.40 18.20 -21.42
N PRO A 137 24.52 18.35 -20.69
CA PRO A 137 25.44 17.25 -20.39
C PRO A 137 24.78 16.10 -19.61
N ALA A 138 23.77 16.38 -18.79
CA ALA A 138 23.02 15.35 -18.08
C ALA A 138 22.29 14.40 -19.05
N TYR A 139 21.86 14.88 -20.23
CA TYR A 139 21.12 14.06 -21.19
C TYR A 139 21.98 12.95 -21.81
N ALA A 140 23.28 13.19 -21.99
CA ALA A 140 24.21 12.18 -22.48
C ALA A 140 24.35 11.01 -21.49
N ILE A 141 24.42 11.32 -20.19
CA ILE A 141 24.48 10.34 -19.12
C ILE A 141 23.13 9.61 -19.00
N MET A 142 22.01 10.34 -19.03
CA MET A 142 20.66 9.76 -18.99
C MET A 142 20.40 8.73 -20.09
N ARG A 143 20.86 8.98 -21.32
CA ARG A 143 20.75 7.99 -22.40
C ARG A 143 21.50 6.70 -22.09
N LYS A 144 22.67 6.78 -21.45
CA LYS A 144 23.45 5.60 -21.07
C LYS A 144 22.80 4.84 -19.91
N ILE A 145 22.28 5.55 -18.91
CA ILE A 145 21.51 4.96 -17.81
C ILE A 145 20.32 4.17 -18.36
N VAL A 146 19.51 4.79 -19.24
CA VAL A 146 18.33 4.14 -19.83
C VAL A 146 18.71 2.97 -20.74
N ALA A 147 19.81 3.08 -21.49
CA ALA A 147 20.31 1.98 -22.32
C ALA A 147 20.84 0.80 -21.49
N GLY A 148 21.50 1.08 -20.35
CA GLY A 148 22.04 0.07 -19.42
C GLY A 148 21.03 -0.43 -18.37
N LYS A 149 19.81 0.10 -18.38
CA LYS A 149 18.77 -0.14 -17.38
C LYS A 149 18.48 -1.62 -17.13
N ASN A 150 18.39 -2.43 -18.18
CA ASN A 150 18.14 -3.86 -18.05
C ASN A 150 19.32 -4.62 -17.46
N ASN A 151 20.56 -4.13 -17.66
CA ASN A 151 21.75 -4.78 -17.13
C ASN A 151 21.92 -4.49 -15.63
N ASN A 152 21.54 -3.29 -15.19
CA ASN A 152 21.73 -2.86 -13.80
C ASN A 152 20.49 -3.12 -12.92
N ASN A 153 19.42 -3.70 -13.48
CA ASN A 153 18.18 -3.97 -12.77
C ASN A 153 18.22 -5.36 -12.12
N THR A 154 18.19 -5.42 -10.79
CA THR A 154 18.18 -6.67 -10.02
C THR A 154 16.98 -7.57 -10.33
N GLU A 155 15.88 -7.04 -10.86
CA GLU A 155 14.73 -7.84 -11.32
C GLU A 155 15.01 -8.62 -12.62
N GLU A 156 16.08 -8.29 -13.34
CA GLU A 156 16.55 -9.01 -14.53
C GLU A 156 17.48 -10.19 -14.18
N LEU A 157 17.92 -10.32 -12.93
CA LEU A 157 18.62 -11.51 -12.43
C LEU A 157 17.68 -12.72 -12.42
N ASP A 158 18.22 -13.93 -12.57
CA ASP A 158 17.41 -15.16 -12.57
C ASP A 158 16.69 -15.38 -11.24
N ALA A 159 17.38 -15.08 -10.14
CA ALA A 159 16.88 -15.07 -8.77
C ALA A 159 17.79 -14.27 -7.85
N TYR A 160 17.23 -13.78 -6.75
CA TYR A 160 18.02 -13.26 -5.63
C TYR A 160 17.36 -13.61 -4.28
N GLU A 161 18.18 -13.78 -3.26
CA GLU A 161 17.82 -13.99 -1.87
C GLU A 161 18.61 -13.00 -1.00
N TYR A 162 17.98 -12.40 0.00
CA TYR A 162 18.68 -11.60 1.01
C TYR A 162 17.90 -11.60 2.33
N GLU A 163 18.60 -11.30 3.42
CA GLU A 163 17.99 -11.04 4.73
C GLU A 163 17.70 -9.54 4.86
N SER A 164 16.46 -9.19 5.18
CA SER A 164 15.98 -7.81 5.33
C SER A 164 15.68 -7.52 6.79
N TYR A 165 16.28 -6.46 7.31
CA TYR A 165 15.86 -5.84 8.55
C TYR A 165 14.97 -4.64 8.23
N ASN A 166 13.73 -4.66 8.70
CA ASN A 166 12.76 -3.59 8.50
C ASN A 166 12.42 -2.96 9.85
N LYS A 167 12.38 -1.62 9.87
CA LYS A 167 11.92 -0.81 11.01
C LYS A 167 10.88 0.17 10.52
N ILE A 168 9.77 0.25 11.25
CA ILE A 168 8.64 1.10 10.91
C ILE A 168 8.26 1.88 12.16
N GLN A 169 8.05 3.18 11.99
CA GLN A 169 7.64 4.06 13.06
C GLN A 169 6.53 4.97 12.53
N ILE A 170 5.49 5.17 13.32
CA ILE A 170 4.44 6.14 13.04
C ILE A 170 4.39 7.08 14.22
N ASP A 171 4.60 8.35 13.89
CA ASP A 171 4.55 9.44 14.83
C ASP A 171 3.35 10.34 14.54
N ILE A 172 2.80 10.94 15.59
CA ILE A 172 1.89 12.07 15.46
C ILE A 172 2.72 13.34 15.55
N ASP A 173 2.62 14.17 14.52
CA ASP A 173 3.22 15.49 14.44
C ASP A 173 2.14 16.57 14.24
N ASN A 174 2.57 17.83 14.12
CA ASN A 174 1.67 18.97 13.85
C ASN A 174 0.42 18.98 14.74
N LEU A 175 0.63 19.14 16.05
CA LEU A 175 -0.45 19.20 17.03
C LEU A 175 -0.98 20.64 17.13
N SER A 176 -2.06 20.95 16.41
CA SER A 176 -2.76 22.24 16.59
C SER A 176 -3.04 22.55 18.07
N GLU A 177 -2.96 23.82 18.49
CA GLU A 177 -3.16 24.21 19.90
C GLU A 177 -4.50 23.70 20.47
N LYS A 178 -5.55 23.68 19.64
CA LYS A 178 -6.87 23.14 20.02
C LYS A 178 -6.83 21.63 20.24
N PHE A 179 -6.08 20.89 19.42
CA PHE A 179 -5.91 19.45 19.59
C PHE A 179 -5.03 19.14 20.82
N ARG A 180 -3.91 19.86 21.00
CA ARG A 180 -3.05 19.79 22.19
C ARG A 180 -3.84 20.04 23.48
N ASN A 181 -4.81 20.96 23.43
CA ASN A 181 -5.64 21.30 24.57
C ASN A 181 -6.72 20.26 24.94
N ARG A 182 -6.94 19.22 24.13
CA ARG A 182 -7.89 18.15 24.48
C ARG A 182 -7.38 17.38 25.69
N LYS A 183 -8.28 17.06 26.64
CA LYS A 183 -7.94 16.41 27.92
C LYS A 183 -7.12 15.13 27.77
N SER A 184 -7.35 14.36 26.70
CA SER A 184 -6.59 13.14 26.38
C SER A 184 -5.20 13.42 25.81
N VAL A 185 -5.09 14.41 24.93
CA VAL A 185 -3.82 14.80 24.29
C VAL A 185 -2.90 15.47 25.29
N LYS A 186 -3.41 16.32 26.19
CA LYS A 186 -2.61 16.94 27.28
C LYS A 186 -1.87 15.91 28.14
N LYS A 187 -2.50 14.76 28.42
CA LYS A 187 -1.87 13.69 29.21
C LYS A 187 -0.72 13.03 28.45
N MET A 188 -0.90 12.84 27.15
CA MET A 188 0.10 12.27 26.25
C MET A 188 1.26 13.23 26.05
N THR A 189 0.97 14.51 25.74
CA THR A 189 2.00 15.55 25.56
C THR A 189 2.77 15.79 26.85
N HIS A 190 2.15 15.74 28.04
CA HIS A 190 2.89 15.91 29.29
C HIS A 190 3.90 14.78 29.58
N ILE A 191 3.70 13.58 29.01
CA ILE A 191 4.70 12.49 29.11
C ILE A 191 5.85 12.77 28.14
N VAL A 192 5.53 13.16 26.90
CA VAL A 192 6.54 13.42 25.85
C VAL A 192 7.33 14.71 26.10
N ASP A 193 6.67 15.76 26.58
CA ASP A 193 7.27 17.08 26.86
C ASP A 193 8.34 17.03 27.96
N LYS A 194 8.45 15.92 28.71
CA LYS A 194 9.52 15.67 29.71
C LYS A 194 10.84 15.26 29.08
N TYR A 195 10.85 14.90 27.81
CA TYR A 195 12.03 14.42 27.10
C TYR A 195 12.36 15.39 25.97
N ASP A 196 13.48 16.11 26.09
CA ASP A 196 13.90 17.07 25.06
C ASP A 196 14.44 16.37 23.80
N GLU A 197 14.79 15.08 23.89
CA GLU A 197 15.33 14.25 22.80
C GLU A 197 14.31 13.92 21.69
N VAL A 198 13.02 14.17 21.93
CA VAL A 198 11.89 14.00 20.98
C VAL A 198 11.30 15.34 20.53
N LYS A 199 11.89 16.46 20.96
CA LYS A 199 11.53 17.80 20.49
C LYS A 199 12.50 18.20 19.39
N GLY A 200 11.99 18.59 18.21
CA GLY A 200 12.83 19.21 17.18
C GLY A 200 13.48 20.51 17.67
N GLU A 201 14.52 21.00 16.99
CA GLU A 201 15.23 22.27 17.33
C GLU A 201 14.25 23.46 17.39
N ASN A 202 13.08 23.35 16.72
CA ASN A 202 12.00 24.35 16.69
C ASN A 202 10.91 24.15 17.77
N GLY A 203 11.05 23.15 18.65
CA GLY A 203 10.10 22.87 19.74
C GLY A 203 8.82 22.11 19.33
N GLU A 204 8.81 21.50 18.14
CA GLU A 204 7.71 20.66 17.66
C GLU A 204 7.72 19.32 18.43
N THR A 205 6.61 19.02 19.12
CA THR A 205 6.46 17.78 19.89
C THR A 205 6.01 16.64 18.96
N ILE A 206 6.91 15.68 18.71
CA ILE A 206 6.60 14.46 17.96
C ILE A 206 6.21 13.36 18.95
N ILE A 207 5.04 12.74 18.74
CA ILE A 207 4.52 11.71 19.65
C ILE A 207 4.52 10.36 18.93
N PRO A 208 5.46 9.45 19.26
CA PRO A 208 5.47 8.12 18.67
C PRO A 208 4.25 7.33 19.15
N ILE A 209 3.47 6.81 18.22
CA ILE A 209 2.28 5.98 18.50
C ILE A 209 2.45 4.53 18.08
N PHE A 210 3.40 4.24 17.20
CA PHE A 210 3.68 2.90 16.75
C PHE A 210 5.14 2.77 16.37
N ILE A 211 5.72 1.61 16.71
CA ILE A 211 7.03 1.21 16.26
C ILE A 211 7.07 -0.32 16.09
N SER A 212 7.66 -0.78 15.00
CA SER A 212 7.83 -2.20 14.72
C SER A 212 9.19 -2.48 14.10
N GLU A 213 9.77 -3.62 14.48
CA GLU A 213 10.97 -4.18 13.89
C GLU A 213 10.62 -5.58 13.37
N SER A 214 11.06 -5.91 12.16
CA SER A 214 10.95 -7.26 11.60
C SER A 214 12.24 -7.68 10.89
N VAL A 215 12.55 -8.97 10.99
CA VAL A 215 13.62 -9.61 10.23
C VAL A 215 12.98 -10.64 9.32
N SER A 216 13.22 -10.54 8.01
CA SER A 216 12.67 -11.45 7.02
C SER A 216 13.68 -11.91 5.99
N ASP A 217 13.50 -13.11 5.47
CA ASP A 217 14.22 -13.60 4.29
C ASP A 217 13.38 -13.33 3.04
N VAL A 218 13.93 -12.59 2.09
CA VAL A 218 13.25 -12.25 0.84
C VAL A 218 13.85 -13.02 -0.31
N TYR A 219 12.98 -13.55 -1.15
CA TYR A 219 13.28 -14.40 -2.28
C TYR A 219 12.60 -13.85 -3.53
N TYR A 220 13.36 -13.76 -4.61
CA TYR A 220 12.86 -13.42 -5.93
C TYR A 220 13.29 -14.47 -6.95
N ARG A 221 12.47 -14.65 -7.98
CA ARG A 221 12.78 -15.42 -9.18
C ARG A 221 12.12 -14.75 -10.38
N ARG A 222 12.85 -14.64 -11.50
CA ARG A 222 12.37 -14.00 -12.73
C ARG A 222 11.46 -14.88 -13.58
N ASN A 223 11.76 -16.18 -13.70
CA ASN A 223 11.02 -17.09 -14.58
C ASN A 223 10.53 -18.37 -13.87
N PRO A 224 9.23 -18.50 -13.54
CA PRO A 224 8.20 -17.46 -13.63
C PRO A 224 8.41 -16.36 -12.58
N LYS A 225 7.98 -15.13 -12.87
CA LYS A 225 8.16 -13.99 -11.97
C LYS A 225 7.40 -14.22 -10.67
N LYS A 226 8.12 -14.51 -9.59
CA LYS A 226 7.57 -14.77 -8.26
C LYS A 226 8.46 -14.15 -7.19
N LYS A 227 7.82 -13.66 -6.13
CA LYS A 227 8.47 -13.14 -4.93
C LYS A 227 7.89 -13.85 -3.71
N LYS A 228 8.72 -14.09 -2.70
CA LYS A 228 8.33 -14.62 -1.41
C LYS A 228 9.11 -13.92 -0.31
N GLU A 229 8.43 -13.62 0.78
CA GLU A 229 9.02 -13.12 2.01
C GLU A 229 8.67 -14.07 3.16
N ILE A 230 9.67 -14.47 3.93
CA ILE A 230 9.51 -15.27 5.14
C ILE A 230 9.88 -14.39 6.32
N ILE A 231 8.89 -13.98 7.10
CA ILE A 231 9.09 -13.19 8.32
C ILE A 231 9.56 -14.13 9.42
N ASN A 232 10.81 -13.94 9.83
CA ASN A 232 11.49 -14.75 10.82
C ASN A 232 11.11 -14.33 12.24
N LYS A 233 11.23 -13.04 12.53
CA LYS A 233 10.89 -12.45 13.84
C LYS A 233 10.27 -11.08 13.65
N THR A 234 9.37 -10.73 14.57
CA THR A 234 8.69 -9.44 14.57
C THR A 234 8.50 -8.97 15.99
N LYS A 235 8.83 -7.71 16.24
CA LYS A 235 8.54 -6.98 17.47
C LYS A 235 7.68 -5.79 17.12
N VAL A 236 6.55 -5.65 17.79
CA VAL A 236 5.60 -4.56 17.57
C VAL A 236 5.29 -3.93 18.91
N SER A 237 5.33 -2.60 18.97
CA SER A 237 4.69 -1.82 20.02
C SER A 237 3.85 -0.74 19.37
N GLY A 238 2.60 -0.60 19.82
CA GLY A 238 1.63 0.25 19.17
C GLY A 238 0.46 0.62 20.06
N VAL A 239 0.08 1.88 19.96
CA VAL A 239 -1.14 2.45 20.54
C VAL A 239 -2.35 1.96 19.75
N GLY A 240 -3.21 1.16 20.38
CA GLY A 240 -4.47 0.69 19.74
C GLY A 240 -4.33 -0.42 18.71
N LEU A 241 -3.11 -0.88 18.48
CA LEU A 241 -2.79 -2.01 17.62
C LEU A 241 -2.51 -3.21 18.52
N THR A 242 -3.30 -4.26 18.34
CA THR A 242 -3.06 -5.55 18.99
C THR A 242 -2.05 -6.36 18.18
N ASP A 243 -1.30 -7.20 18.88
CA ASP A 243 -0.43 -8.18 18.25
C ASP A 243 -1.29 -9.13 17.40
N GLY A 244 -0.97 -9.26 16.12
CA GLY A 244 -1.75 -10.06 15.16
C GLY A 244 -2.90 -9.34 14.43
N SER A 245 -3.11 -8.03 14.62
CA SER A 245 -4.10 -7.30 13.80
C SER A 245 -3.71 -7.25 12.31
N LEU A 246 -4.70 -7.15 11.41
CA LEU A 246 -4.48 -6.93 9.97
C LEU A 246 -3.53 -5.76 9.71
N VAL A 247 -3.67 -4.68 10.48
CA VAL A 247 -2.86 -3.47 10.35
C VAL A 247 -1.40 -3.74 10.74
N SER A 248 -1.14 -4.50 11.81
CA SER A 248 0.22 -4.87 12.24
C SER A 248 0.93 -5.74 11.20
N GLN A 249 0.21 -6.62 10.48
CA GLN A 249 0.77 -7.50 9.46
C GLN A 249 0.95 -6.83 8.10
N VAL A 250 0.02 -5.96 7.67
CA VAL A 250 0.17 -5.15 6.44
C VAL A 250 1.38 -4.24 6.54
N ILE A 251 1.61 -3.67 7.73
CA ILE A 251 2.76 -2.81 7.99
C ILE A 251 4.06 -3.63 7.98
N GLY A 252 4.11 -4.81 8.62
CA GLY A 252 5.32 -5.64 8.71
C GLY A 252 5.69 -6.46 7.47
N SER A 253 4.81 -6.61 6.46
CA SER A 253 5.01 -7.56 5.34
C SER A 253 4.95 -6.97 3.93
N SER A 254 4.83 -5.65 3.77
CA SER A 254 4.93 -5.06 2.42
C SER A 254 5.02 -3.53 2.43
N PHE A 255 6.24 -3.00 2.49
CA PHE A 255 6.58 -1.84 1.65
C PHE A 255 7.50 -2.36 0.56
N GLN A 256 7.00 -2.26 -0.67
CA GLN A 256 7.71 -2.71 -1.85
C GLN A 256 9.08 -2.04 -1.85
N GLN A 257 10.15 -2.84 -1.98
CA GLN A 257 11.42 -2.28 -2.40
C GLN A 257 11.16 -1.47 -3.66
N TYR A 258 11.37 -0.16 -3.56
CA TYR A 258 11.18 0.73 -4.68
C TYR A 258 12.31 0.49 -5.65
N ASN A 259 11.97 -0.08 -6.81
CA ASN A 259 12.93 -0.28 -7.88
C ASN A 259 12.78 0.85 -8.89
N PHE A 260 13.67 1.85 -8.81
CA PHE A 260 13.66 2.99 -9.74
C PHE A 260 14.02 2.59 -11.18
N TYR A 261 14.55 1.38 -11.42
CA TYR A 261 14.68 0.86 -12.78
C TYR A 261 13.33 0.47 -13.41
N ASN A 262 12.23 0.44 -12.66
CA ASN A 262 10.91 0.35 -13.28
C ASN A 262 10.46 1.70 -13.83
N ASN A 263 9.72 1.73 -14.94
CA ASN A 263 9.18 2.99 -15.50
C ASN A 263 8.21 3.70 -14.54
N TRP A 264 7.53 2.93 -13.69
CA TRP A 264 6.51 3.40 -12.78
C TRP A 264 6.72 2.75 -11.42
N LEU A 265 6.66 3.56 -10.37
CA LEU A 265 6.66 3.10 -8.99
C LEU A 265 5.25 3.25 -8.42
N ASN A 266 4.66 2.16 -7.97
CA ASN A 266 3.37 2.20 -7.30
C ASN A 266 3.58 2.54 -5.81
N ILE A 267 3.13 3.71 -5.38
CA ILE A 267 3.22 4.22 -4.01
C ILE A 267 1.82 4.66 -3.61
N LEU A 268 1.27 4.10 -2.52
CA LEU A 268 -0.10 4.40 -2.05
C LEU A 268 -1.17 4.23 -3.16
N ASP A 269 -1.11 3.15 -3.93
CA ASP A 269 -1.99 2.87 -5.08
C ASP A 269 -1.95 3.92 -6.22
N LYS A 270 -0.94 4.81 -6.21
CA LYS A 270 -0.66 5.78 -7.27
C LYS A 270 0.63 5.40 -7.97
N ASP A 271 0.63 5.45 -9.30
CA ASP A 271 1.87 5.20 -10.04
C ASP A 271 2.62 6.51 -10.34
N PHE A 272 3.80 6.64 -9.75
CA PHE A 272 4.74 7.72 -9.93
C PHE A 272 5.72 7.40 -11.06
N VAL A 273 6.05 8.37 -11.89
CA VAL A 273 7.02 8.20 -12.97
C VAL A 273 8.42 8.05 -12.37
N SER A 274 9.19 7.02 -12.73
CA SER A 274 10.60 6.97 -12.34
C SER A 274 11.42 8.09 -13.02
N PRO A 275 12.38 8.75 -12.33
CA PRO A 275 13.31 9.67 -12.97
C PRO A 275 14.23 9.02 -14.00
N ILE A 276 14.28 7.69 -14.09
CA ILE A 276 15.00 6.96 -15.15
C ILE A 276 14.04 6.12 -16.02
N ALA A 277 12.77 6.52 -16.08
CA ALA A 277 11.79 5.92 -16.98
C ALA A 277 12.18 6.13 -18.46
N ASP A 278 11.72 5.26 -19.35
CA ASP A 278 12.03 5.38 -20.79
C ASP A 278 11.48 6.70 -21.37
N SER A 279 10.40 7.21 -20.78
CA SER A 279 9.79 8.51 -21.07
C SER A 279 10.33 9.67 -20.23
N TRP A 280 11.55 9.57 -19.67
CA TRP A 280 12.14 10.56 -18.75
C TRP A 280 12.02 12.01 -19.24
N LYS A 281 12.29 12.25 -20.54
CA LYS A 281 12.26 13.58 -21.16
C LYS A 281 10.87 14.24 -21.18
N VAL A 282 9.79 13.46 -21.04
CA VAL A 282 8.42 13.98 -21.01
C VAL A 282 8.09 14.60 -19.66
N TYR A 283 8.62 14.02 -18.58
CA TYR A 283 8.22 14.35 -17.22
C TYR A 283 9.19 15.24 -16.47
N TYR A 284 10.49 15.13 -16.78
CA TYR A 284 11.54 15.74 -15.97
C TYR A 284 12.47 16.65 -16.78
N GLU A 285 13.04 17.62 -16.08
CA GLU A 285 14.23 18.38 -16.48
C GLU A 285 15.41 17.92 -15.60
N TYR A 286 16.62 17.88 -16.16
CA TYR A 286 17.80 17.30 -15.50
C TYR A 286 18.98 18.26 -15.53
N TYR A 287 19.81 18.21 -14.49
CA TYR A 287 20.98 19.05 -14.32
C TYR A 287 22.16 18.21 -13.80
N LEU A 288 23.33 18.36 -14.43
CA LEU A 288 24.55 17.72 -13.95
C LEU A 288 25.16 18.60 -12.85
N SER A 289 25.16 18.12 -11.61
CA SER A 289 25.48 18.94 -10.43
C SER A 289 26.91 18.76 -9.95
N ASP A 290 27.41 17.53 -9.94
CA ASP A 290 28.79 17.23 -9.53
C ASP A 290 29.33 16.00 -10.27
N SER A 291 30.66 15.84 -10.23
CA SER A 291 31.37 14.66 -10.70
C SER A 291 32.55 14.35 -9.79
N VAL A 292 32.58 13.15 -9.21
CA VAL A 292 33.66 12.71 -8.31
C VAL A 292 34.51 11.67 -9.01
N LYS A 293 35.84 11.82 -8.93
CA LYS A 293 36.77 10.88 -9.56
C LYS A 293 36.76 9.54 -8.83
N ASN A 294 36.47 8.46 -9.55
CA ASN A 294 36.50 7.07 -9.08
C ASN A 294 37.47 6.28 -9.97
N GLY A 295 38.71 6.08 -9.51
CA GLY A 295 39.79 5.50 -10.32
C GLY A 295 40.15 6.35 -11.55
N GLU A 296 40.02 5.78 -12.75
CA GLU A 296 40.21 6.50 -14.04
C GLU A 296 38.92 7.15 -14.57
N LYS A 297 37.76 6.86 -13.96
CA LYS A 297 36.45 7.38 -14.37
C LYS A 297 35.90 8.38 -13.34
N TYR A 298 34.69 8.86 -13.61
CA TYR A 298 33.97 9.80 -12.77
C TYR A 298 32.58 9.26 -12.48
N ASP A 299 32.19 9.28 -11.21
CA ASP A 299 30.80 9.11 -10.79
C ASP A 299 30.10 10.45 -10.90
N TYR A 300 28.83 10.43 -11.30
CA TYR A 300 28.07 11.65 -11.62
C TYR A 300 26.88 11.83 -10.70
N GLN A 301 26.69 13.05 -10.20
CA GLN A 301 25.48 13.47 -9.50
C GLN A 301 24.56 14.21 -10.45
N ILE A 302 23.32 13.74 -10.59
CA ILE A 302 22.30 14.36 -11.43
C ILE A 302 21.14 14.82 -10.55
N ASP A 303 20.83 16.11 -10.61
CA ASP A 303 19.63 16.69 -10.03
C ASP A 303 18.51 16.72 -11.07
N PHE A 304 17.27 16.59 -10.63
CA PHE A 304 16.11 16.57 -11.53
C PHE A 304 14.84 17.10 -10.86
N GLU A 305 13.95 17.65 -11.68
CA GLU A 305 12.66 18.18 -11.24
C GLU A 305 11.56 17.91 -12.28
N PRO A 306 10.29 17.77 -11.86
CA PRO A 306 9.20 17.54 -12.79
C PRO A 306 8.87 18.83 -13.53
N LYS A 307 8.60 18.72 -14.84
CA LYS A 307 8.17 19.85 -15.67
C LYS A 307 6.87 20.51 -15.17
N HIS A 308 6.04 19.74 -14.46
CA HIS A 308 4.86 20.25 -13.76
C HIS A 308 4.83 19.69 -12.34
N GLU A 309 4.84 20.57 -11.34
CA GLU A 309 4.83 20.20 -9.92
C GLU A 309 3.55 19.46 -9.46
N GLN A 310 2.48 19.45 -10.27
CA GLN A 310 1.23 18.74 -9.98
C GLN A 310 1.24 17.28 -10.42
N ASP A 311 2.18 16.89 -11.28
CA ASP A 311 2.30 15.53 -11.79
C ASP A 311 2.73 14.58 -10.67
N LEU A 312 2.34 13.30 -10.77
CA LEU A 312 2.82 12.23 -9.89
C LEU A 312 4.25 11.85 -10.30
N ALA A 313 5.18 12.75 -9.99
CA ALA A 313 6.58 12.73 -10.39
C ALA A 313 7.44 13.28 -9.25
N PHE A 314 8.72 12.93 -9.25
CA PHE A 314 9.66 13.23 -8.17
C PHE A 314 10.48 14.50 -8.43
N THR A 315 10.94 15.13 -7.35
CA THR A 315 12.05 16.11 -7.37
C THR A 315 13.20 15.48 -6.59
N GLY A 316 14.45 15.70 -6.96
CA GLY A 316 15.56 15.19 -6.17
C GLY A 316 16.86 15.06 -6.93
N SER A 317 17.68 14.12 -6.49
CA SER A 317 18.99 13.84 -7.07
C SER A 317 19.32 12.35 -7.00
N PHE A 318 20.18 11.88 -7.90
CA PHE A 318 20.74 10.54 -7.83
C PHE A 318 22.20 10.53 -8.26
N TRP A 319 22.93 9.54 -7.77
CA TRP A 319 24.30 9.27 -8.17
C TRP A 319 24.36 8.05 -9.08
N VAL A 320 25.24 8.12 -10.08
CA VAL A 320 25.54 7.00 -10.97
C VAL A 320 27.01 6.71 -11.05
N ASP A 321 27.30 5.42 -11.10
CA ASP A 321 28.65 4.88 -11.31
C ASP A 321 29.16 5.22 -12.73
N GLY A 322 30.40 5.67 -12.81
CA GLY A 322 31.02 6.09 -14.08
C GLY A 322 31.30 4.96 -15.07
N ASP A 323 31.39 3.73 -14.58
CA ASP A 323 31.73 2.53 -15.34
C ASP A 323 30.48 1.86 -15.95
N THR A 324 29.55 1.52 -15.09
CA THR A 324 28.34 0.72 -15.38
C THR A 324 27.11 1.58 -15.63
N TYR A 325 27.12 2.85 -15.25
CA TYR A 325 25.94 3.73 -15.20
C TYR A 325 24.81 3.19 -14.31
N ALA A 326 25.16 2.36 -13.33
CA ALA A 326 24.23 1.89 -12.31
C ALA A 326 23.95 2.99 -11.28
N LEU A 327 22.73 3.01 -10.74
CA LEU A 327 22.38 3.83 -9.59
C LEU A 327 23.21 3.38 -8.38
N THR A 328 23.91 4.33 -7.77
CA THR A 328 24.64 4.11 -6.50
C THR A 328 23.89 4.73 -5.33
N GLN A 329 23.17 5.83 -5.58
CA GLN A 329 22.33 6.52 -4.60
C GLN A 329 21.12 7.16 -5.27
N MET A 330 20.02 7.28 -4.54
CA MET A 330 18.79 7.93 -4.99
C MET A 330 18.18 8.69 -3.81
N ASP A 331 17.99 10.01 -3.92
CA ASP A 331 17.21 10.81 -2.97
C ASP A 331 16.12 11.55 -3.75
N VAL A 332 14.89 11.15 -3.52
CA VAL A 332 13.72 11.71 -4.20
C VAL A 332 12.69 12.16 -3.20
N SER A 333 11.96 13.19 -3.58
CA SER A 333 10.82 13.68 -2.82
C SER A 333 9.67 14.14 -3.70
N VAL A 334 8.47 14.04 -3.15
CA VAL A 334 7.24 14.58 -3.72
C VAL A 334 6.68 15.55 -2.69
N GLY A 335 6.50 16.82 -3.07
CA GLY A 335 5.96 17.84 -2.18
C GLY A 335 4.44 18.01 -2.31
N LYS A 336 3.88 18.85 -1.42
CA LYS A 336 2.44 19.15 -1.28
C LYS A 336 1.74 19.65 -2.54
N ARG A 337 2.48 20.06 -3.59
CA ARG A 337 1.90 20.54 -4.86
C ARG A 337 1.45 19.40 -5.78
N ALA A 338 1.98 18.19 -5.62
CA ALA A 338 1.54 17.01 -6.36
C ALA A 338 0.06 16.70 -6.09
N ASN A 339 -0.64 16.10 -7.05
CA ASN A 339 -2.06 15.73 -6.90
C ASN A 339 -2.26 14.49 -5.99
N LEU A 340 -1.81 14.61 -4.74
CA LEU A 340 -1.99 13.65 -3.65
C LEU A 340 -2.88 14.24 -2.56
N ASN A 341 -3.66 13.35 -1.94
CA ASN A 341 -4.59 13.71 -0.87
C ASN A 341 -3.96 13.41 0.46
N PHE A 342 -4.10 14.35 1.40
CA PHE A 342 -3.62 14.16 2.77
C PHE A 342 -2.11 13.90 2.88
N ILE A 343 -1.32 14.02 1.82
CA ILE A 343 0.14 13.88 1.86
C ILE A 343 0.80 15.24 1.71
N GLU A 344 1.61 15.65 2.68
CA GLU A 344 2.47 16.84 2.59
C GLU A 344 3.75 16.53 1.84
N LYS A 345 4.38 15.41 2.18
CA LYS A 345 5.69 15.03 1.64
C LYS A 345 5.84 13.52 1.58
N ILE A 346 6.35 13.03 0.46
CA ILE A 346 6.95 11.69 0.39
C ILE A 346 8.44 11.91 0.15
N LYS A 347 9.31 11.25 0.91
CA LYS A 347 10.74 11.23 0.67
C LYS A 347 11.21 9.78 0.62
N ILE A 348 11.97 9.41 -0.40
CA ILE A 348 12.55 8.07 -0.55
C ILE A 348 14.04 8.25 -0.76
N GLN A 349 14.83 7.58 0.07
CA GLN A 349 16.29 7.57 -0.01
C GLN A 349 16.75 6.12 -0.16
N GLN A 350 17.60 5.83 -1.14
CA GLN A 350 18.19 4.51 -1.34
C GLN A 350 19.69 4.60 -1.55
N SER A 351 20.39 3.62 -1.00
CA SER A 351 21.79 3.36 -1.32
C SER A 351 21.93 1.98 -1.94
N TYR A 352 22.84 1.87 -2.90
CA TYR A 352 23.20 0.62 -3.55
C TYR A 352 24.62 0.27 -3.16
N GLU A 353 24.89 -1.02 -3.01
CA GLU A 353 26.22 -1.57 -2.78
C GLU A 353 26.61 -2.47 -3.94
N PHE A 354 27.89 -2.43 -4.27
CA PHE A 354 28.45 -3.26 -5.32
C PHE A 354 28.79 -4.65 -4.77
N PHE A 355 28.17 -5.68 -5.34
CA PHE A 355 28.37 -7.07 -4.97
C PHE A 355 29.46 -7.69 -5.85
N GLU A 356 30.69 -7.68 -5.36
CA GLU A 356 31.91 -8.01 -6.12
C GLU A 356 31.89 -9.42 -6.72
N GLU A 357 31.36 -10.42 -6.00
CA GLU A 357 31.40 -11.84 -6.45
C GLU A 357 30.72 -12.09 -7.80
N GLN A 358 29.80 -11.21 -8.19
CA GLN A 358 29.04 -11.33 -9.43
C GLN A 358 28.99 -10.03 -10.24
N ASN A 359 29.68 -8.98 -9.81
CA ASN A 359 29.75 -7.69 -10.50
C ASN A 359 28.36 -7.03 -10.67
N GLU A 360 27.55 -7.03 -9.62
CA GLU A 360 26.16 -6.52 -9.64
C GLU A 360 25.91 -5.46 -8.56
N TRP A 361 25.15 -4.42 -8.88
CA TRP A 361 24.70 -3.43 -7.89
C TRP A 361 23.38 -3.86 -7.26
N VAL A 362 23.34 -3.94 -5.93
CA VAL A 362 22.14 -4.34 -5.17
C VAL A 362 21.72 -3.26 -4.18
N THR A 363 20.42 -3.13 -3.93
CA THR A 363 19.89 -2.14 -2.98
C THR A 363 20.24 -2.53 -1.55
N SER A 364 21.12 -1.77 -0.89
CA SER A 364 21.54 -2.04 0.49
C SER A 364 20.56 -1.45 1.50
N LYS A 365 20.32 -0.14 1.46
CA LYS A 365 19.42 0.54 2.41
C LYS A 365 18.32 1.31 1.69
N THR A 366 17.15 1.40 2.32
CA THR A 366 16.05 2.25 1.87
C THR A 366 15.43 2.93 3.08
N ARG A 367 15.24 4.24 3.00
CA ARG A 367 14.51 5.05 3.99
C ARG A 367 13.36 5.74 3.28
N VAL A 368 12.16 5.60 3.83
CA VAL A 368 10.95 6.22 3.27
C VAL A 368 10.31 7.03 4.38
N LEU A 369 9.98 8.27 4.08
CA LEU A 369 9.25 9.17 4.96
C LEU A 369 7.99 9.61 4.23
N ILE A 370 6.84 9.44 4.86
CA ILE A 370 5.55 9.92 4.38
C ILE A 370 4.97 10.80 5.47
N ASP A 371 4.89 12.09 5.18
CA ASP A 371 4.28 13.10 6.02
C ASP A 371 2.83 13.31 5.55
N VAL A 372 1.90 13.01 6.44
CA VAL A 372 0.45 13.07 6.22
C VAL A 372 -0.07 14.38 6.83
N ASP A 373 -0.59 15.24 5.94
CA ASP A 373 -1.22 16.53 6.24
C ASP A 373 -2.37 16.36 7.22
N GLU A 374 -2.54 17.33 8.12
CA GLU A 374 -3.71 17.41 8.98
C GLU A 374 -4.98 17.46 8.10
N PRO A 375 -5.90 16.46 8.16
CA PRO A 375 -7.11 16.50 7.35
C PRO A 375 -7.98 17.74 7.64
N THR A 376 -7.90 18.26 8.87
CA THR A 376 -8.54 19.49 9.34
C THR A 376 -7.63 20.24 10.33
N LYS A 377 -7.83 21.55 10.53
CA LYS A 377 -7.12 22.33 11.56
C LYS A 377 -7.39 21.91 13.02
N GLN A 378 -8.11 20.81 13.23
CA GLN A 378 -8.48 20.25 14.54
C GLN A 378 -7.99 18.82 14.73
N THR A 379 -7.31 18.26 13.72
CA THR A 379 -6.69 16.93 13.73
C THR A 379 -5.18 17.09 13.78
N ALA A 380 -4.47 16.01 14.06
CA ALA A 380 -3.01 16.00 13.99
C ALA A 380 -2.55 15.46 12.63
N GLY A 381 -1.32 15.79 12.26
CA GLY A 381 -0.62 15.13 11.17
C GLY A 381 -0.15 13.74 11.58
N MET A 382 0.41 13.00 10.62
CA MET A 382 1.11 11.76 10.92
C MET A 382 2.38 11.67 10.09
N LEU A 383 3.47 11.30 10.75
CA LEU A 383 4.74 11.02 10.11
C LEU A 383 5.00 9.53 10.11
N LEU A 384 5.01 8.92 8.92
CA LEU A 384 5.34 7.51 8.74
C LEU A 384 6.78 7.39 8.29
N LYS A 385 7.58 6.67 9.06
CA LYS A 385 8.99 6.42 8.81
C LYS A 385 9.21 4.93 8.58
N PHE A 386 9.84 4.59 7.47
CA PHE A 386 10.22 3.24 7.11
C PHE A 386 11.72 3.21 6.88
N TYR A 387 12.35 2.15 7.35
CA TYR A 387 13.75 1.86 7.12
C TYR A 387 13.91 0.38 6.82
N SER A 388 14.57 0.05 5.73
CA SER A 388 14.96 -1.32 5.40
C SER A 388 16.45 -1.38 5.14
N ALA A 389 17.12 -2.40 5.67
CA ALA A 389 18.51 -2.71 5.38
C ALA A 389 18.62 -4.18 4.97
N ASN A 390 19.24 -4.42 3.81
CA ASN A 390 19.35 -5.74 3.21
C ASN A 390 20.79 -6.22 3.30
N SER A 391 20.97 -7.50 3.63
CA SER A 391 22.29 -8.10 3.77
C SER A 391 22.27 -9.55 3.31
N LYS A 392 23.46 -10.18 3.24
CA LYS A 392 23.61 -11.61 2.90
C LYS A 392 22.98 -11.97 1.55
N TYR A 393 23.21 -11.12 0.54
CA TYR A 393 22.73 -11.37 -0.81
C TYR A 393 23.27 -12.68 -1.36
N LYS A 394 22.40 -13.45 -2.00
CA LYS A 394 22.72 -14.60 -2.84
C LYS A 394 21.98 -14.42 -4.14
N ILE A 395 22.69 -14.34 -5.25
CA ILE A 395 22.09 -14.10 -6.56
C ILE A 395 22.26 -15.31 -7.48
N ASN A 396 21.42 -15.38 -8.51
CA ASN A 396 21.43 -16.42 -9.53
C ASN A 396 21.31 -17.86 -8.99
N ASN A 397 20.60 -18.04 -7.87
CA ASN A 397 20.27 -19.34 -7.27
C ASN A 397 18.74 -19.56 -7.17
N PRO A 398 18.04 -19.85 -8.28
CA PRO A 398 16.59 -19.97 -8.28
C PRO A 398 16.10 -21.21 -7.52
N ARG A 399 15.20 -21.02 -6.56
CA ARG A 399 14.48 -22.13 -5.91
C ARG A 399 13.34 -22.64 -6.78
N ASP A 400 12.81 -23.82 -6.46
CA ASP A 400 11.66 -24.41 -7.16
C ASP A 400 10.47 -23.42 -7.21
N PRO A 401 9.74 -23.29 -8.34
CA PRO A 401 8.64 -22.33 -8.45
C PRO A 401 7.54 -22.51 -7.39
N LYS A 402 7.33 -23.72 -6.85
CA LYS A 402 6.33 -23.99 -5.79
C LYS A 402 6.71 -23.37 -4.45
N PHE A 403 8.01 -23.20 -4.17
CA PHE A 403 8.48 -22.54 -2.94
C PHE A 403 7.86 -21.15 -2.78
N TYR A 404 7.70 -20.42 -3.90
CA TYR A 404 7.16 -19.07 -3.96
C TYR A 404 5.63 -19.00 -4.03
N ASP A 405 4.92 -20.11 -3.83
CA ASP A 405 3.45 -20.09 -3.92
C ASP A 405 2.83 -19.30 -2.76
N THR A 406 3.46 -19.33 -1.59
CA THR A 406 3.12 -18.45 -0.47
C THR A 406 3.97 -17.17 -0.58
N ALA A 407 3.36 -16.04 -0.93
CA ALA A 407 4.08 -14.78 -1.14
C ALA A 407 4.60 -14.16 0.16
N ILE A 408 3.87 -14.31 1.27
CA ILE A 408 4.26 -13.85 2.60
C ILE A 408 4.00 -15.00 3.56
N GLU A 409 5.03 -15.39 4.31
CA GLU A 409 4.99 -16.48 5.26
C GLU A 409 5.50 -16.02 6.63
N LEU A 410 4.71 -16.24 7.68
CA LEU A 410 5.13 -16.02 9.07
C LEU A 410 5.67 -17.33 9.64
N LYS A 411 6.86 -17.33 10.26
CA LYS A 411 7.30 -18.48 11.07
C LYS A 411 6.38 -18.65 12.29
N GLU A 412 6.20 -19.87 12.76
CA GLU A 412 5.27 -20.15 13.89
C GLU A 412 5.66 -19.39 15.17
N ASP A 413 6.95 -19.18 15.36
CA ASP A 413 7.56 -18.51 16.50
C ASP A 413 7.95 -17.06 16.20
N TYR A 414 7.35 -16.42 15.17
CA TYR A 414 7.73 -15.07 14.75
C TYR A 414 7.61 -14.00 15.85
N MET A 415 6.66 -14.19 16.80
CA MET A 415 6.45 -13.30 17.95
C MET A 415 7.30 -13.68 19.18
N GLN A 416 7.93 -14.86 19.17
CA GLN A 416 8.74 -15.33 20.29
C GLN A 416 10.18 -14.88 20.09
N HIS A 417 10.62 -13.90 20.86
CA HIS A 417 11.97 -13.34 20.76
C HIS A 417 12.50 -12.94 22.13
N ASP A 418 13.82 -13.03 22.32
CA ASP A 418 14.51 -12.45 23.46
C ASP A 418 15.10 -11.06 23.11
N SER A 419 15.60 -10.35 24.12
CA SER A 419 16.19 -9.02 23.94
C SER A 419 17.54 -9.07 23.21
N THR A 420 18.27 -10.18 23.31
CA THR A 420 19.59 -10.38 22.69
C THR A 420 19.49 -10.60 21.18
N TYR A 421 18.42 -11.25 20.69
CA TYR A 421 18.15 -11.42 19.26
C TYR A 421 18.12 -10.08 18.52
N TRP A 422 17.42 -9.08 19.06
CA TRP A 422 17.29 -7.76 18.42
C TRP A 422 18.59 -6.97 18.45
N GLN A 423 19.43 -7.13 19.48
CA GLN A 423 20.74 -6.49 19.51
C GLN A 423 21.67 -7.03 18.40
N LYS A 424 21.59 -8.34 18.10
CA LYS A 424 22.41 -8.97 17.07
C LYS A 424 21.88 -8.77 15.65
N SER A 425 20.56 -8.70 15.47
CA SER A 425 19.93 -8.66 14.15
C SER A 425 19.84 -7.25 13.56
N ARG A 426 20.06 -6.21 14.38
CA ARG A 426 20.07 -4.82 13.92
C ARG A 426 21.36 -4.53 13.16
N PRO A 427 21.29 -3.97 11.94
CA PRO A 427 22.47 -3.50 11.22
C PRO A 427 23.22 -2.41 12.00
N GLU A 428 22.48 -1.57 12.73
CA GLU A 428 22.99 -0.45 13.51
C GLU A 428 22.24 -0.33 14.84
N ALA A 429 22.91 0.19 15.86
CA ALA A 429 22.29 0.45 17.15
C ALA A 429 21.17 1.49 17.01
N LEU A 430 20.07 1.29 17.75
CA LEU A 430 19.00 2.28 17.83
C LEU A 430 19.54 3.60 18.37
N SER A 431 19.09 4.70 17.79
CA SER A 431 19.39 6.03 18.32
C SER A 431 18.72 6.25 19.69
N SER A 432 19.20 7.21 20.49
CA SER A 432 18.56 7.57 21.76
C SER A 432 17.08 7.91 21.60
N ALA A 433 16.74 8.64 20.52
CA ALA A 433 15.35 9.00 20.19
C ALA A 433 14.49 7.76 19.86
N GLU A 434 15.06 6.74 19.20
CA GLU A 434 14.35 5.51 18.88
C GLU A 434 14.12 4.64 20.12
N LEU A 435 15.13 4.52 20.99
CA LEU A 435 15.00 3.82 22.28
C LEU A 435 13.91 4.47 23.14
N LEU A 436 13.89 5.80 23.19
CA LEU A 436 12.86 6.55 23.89
C LEU A 436 11.48 6.34 23.24
N SER A 437 11.41 6.27 21.91
CA SER A 437 10.15 6.03 21.20
C SER A 437 9.51 4.70 21.59
N PHE A 438 10.30 3.62 21.73
CA PHE A 438 9.80 2.34 22.27
C PHE A 438 9.20 2.49 23.67
N GLN A 439 9.89 3.18 24.58
CA GLN A 439 9.43 3.37 25.96
C GLN A 439 8.17 4.24 26.05
N LEU A 440 8.08 5.27 25.21
CA LEU A 440 6.93 6.16 25.13
C LEU A 440 5.71 5.42 24.61
N VAL A 441 5.82 4.67 23.50
CA VAL A 441 4.67 3.94 22.92
C VAL A 441 4.09 2.96 23.94
N ASP A 442 4.92 2.20 24.66
CA ASP A 442 4.47 1.27 25.70
C ASP A 442 3.72 2.00 26.83
N SER A 443 4.20 3.18 27.23
CA SER A 443 3.55 4.01 28.25
C SER A 443 2.22 4.59 27.77
N LEU A 444 2.12 4.96 26.48
CA LEU A 444 0.91 5.52 25.87
C LEU A 444 -0.19 4.48 25.64
N LYS A 445 0.18 3.23 25.34
CA LYS A 445 -0.75 2.11 25.12
C LYS A 445 -1.68 1.85 26.32
N VAL A 446 -1.21 2.16 27.53
CA VAL A 446 -1.96 1.92 28.79
C VAL A 446 -3.02 3.00 29.06
N LEU A 447 -3.00 4.13 28.35
CA LEU A 447 -3.94 5.23 28.59
C LEU A 447 -5.39 4.82 28.23
N PRO A 448 -6.37 4.90 29.17
CA PRO A 448 -7.74 4.45 28.91
C PRO A 448 -8.43 5.13 27.73
N VAL A 449 -8.18 6.43 27.53
CA VAL A 449 -8.79 7.20 26.43
C VAL A 449 -8.29 6.75 25.06
N VAL A 450 -7.00 6.40 25.00
CA VAL A 450 -6.36 5.90 23.78
C VAL A 450 -6.96 4.55 23.38
N LYS A 451 -7.19 3.67 24.36
CA LYS A 451 -7.92 2.41 24.15
C LYS A 451 -9.35 2.63 23.63
N THR A 452 -10.08 3.62 24.14
CA THR A 452 -11.45 3.91 23.67
C THR A 452 -11.51 4.35 22.20
N TYR A 453 -10.66 5.30 21.78
CA TYR A 453 -10.70 5.79 20.39
C TYR A 453 -10.26 4.74 19.38
N THR A 454 -9.29 3.91 19.75
CA THR A 454 -8.78 2.84 18.90
C THR A 454 -9.80 1.71 18.77
N GLU A 455 -10.56 1.40 19.83
CA GLU A 455 -11.74 0.53 19.76
C GLU A 455 -12.82 1.07 18.81
N ILE A 456 -13.13 2.38 18.85
CA ILE A 456 -14.12 3.00 17.95
C ILE A 456 -13.68 2.91 16.49
N LEU A 457 -12.41 3.20 16.21
CA LEU A 457 -11.86 3.11 14.86
C LEU A 457 -11.86 1.67 14.33
N ASN A 458 -11.45 0.71 15.16
CA ASN A 458 -11.52 -0.71 14.82
C ASN A 458 -12.97 -1.18 14.56
N ILE A 459 -13.95 -0.70 15.31
CA ILE A 459 -15.38 -0.99 15.06
C ILE A 459 -15.83 -0.39 13.73
N PHE A 460 -15.38 0.81 13.37
CA PHE A 460 -15.73 1.44 12.10
C PHE A 460 -15.11 0.72 10.90
N VAL A 461 -13.84 0.31 11.02
CA VAL A 461 -13.08 -0.36 9.94
C VAL A 461 -13.45 -1.84 9.83
N ASN A 462 -13.36 -2.59 10.93
CA ASN A 462 -13.58 -4.04 10.93
C ASN A 462 -15.06 -4.39 11.11
N GLY A 463 -15.90 -3.47 11.56
CA GLY A 463 -17.31 -3.72 11.86
C GLY A 463 -17.54 -4.41 13.20
N TYR A 464 -16.53 -4.97 13.86
CA TYR A 464 -16.64 -5.76 15.09
C TYR A 464 -15.86 -5.14 16.26
N LYS A 465 -16.33 -5.41 17.48
CA LYS A 465 -15.62 -5.13 18.73
C LYS A 465 -15.10 -6.43 19.31
N ARG A 466 -13.78 -6.53 19.46
CA ARG A 466 -13.12 -7.69 20.08
C ARG A 466 -13.32 -7.70 21.59
N ILE A 467 -13.63 -8.87 22.13
CA ILE A 467 -13.75 -9.13 23.57
C ILE A 467 -12.77 -10.25 23.93
N ASP A 468 -11.51 -9.88 24.21
CA ASP A 468 -10.40 -10.80 24.44
C ASP A 468 -10.67 -11.83 25.54
N LYS A 469 -11.40 -11.45 26.61
CA LYS A 469 -11.73 -12.36 27.73
C LYS A 469 -12.49 -13.62 27.28
N TRP A 470 -13.25 -13.51 26.20
CA TRP A 470 -14.11 -14.60 25.70
C TRP A 470 -13.68 -15.09 24.32
N ASN A 471 -12.62 -14.50 23.74
CA ASN A 471 -12.17 -14.80 22.38
C ASN A 471 -13.28 -14.66 21.32
N ILE A 472 -14.13 -13.63 21.47
CA ILE A 472 -15.29 -13.36 20.61
C ILE A 472 -15.26 -11.90 20.14
N ASP A 473 -15.60 -11.71 18.86
CA ASP A 473 -15.84 -10.43 18.22
C ASP A 473 -17.36 -10.18 18.13
N VAL A 474 -17.85 -9.10 18.74
CA VAL A 474 -19.28 -8.72 18.72
C VAL A 474 -19.54 -7.75 17.58
N GLY A 475 -20.55 -8.01 16.74
CA GLY A 475 -20.87 -7.22 15.55
C GLY A 475 -21.51 -8.04 14.42
N PRO A 476 -21.61 -7.50 13.19
CA PRO A 476 -21.11 -6.18 12.80
C PRO A 476 -22.02 -5.04 13.29
N TYR A 477 -21.43 -3.99 13.88
CA TYR A 477 -22.15 -2.84 14.44
C TYR A 477 -22.95 -2.05 13.40
N LEU A 478 -22.51 -2.05 12.12
CA LEU A 478 -23.26 -1.39 11.04
C LEU A 478 -24.65 -2.01 10.82
N PHE A 479 -24.83 -3.29 11.16
CA PHE A 479 -26.11 -3.98 11.07
C PHE A 479 -26.92 -3.93 12.37
N LEU A 480 -26.41 -3.28 13.43
CA LEU A 480 -27.03 -3.25 14.76
C LEU A 480 -28.47 -2.73 14.71
N TYR A 481 -28.72 -1.74 13.86
CA TYR A 481 -30.01 -1.09 13.72
C TYR A 481 -30.36 -0.82 12.26
N ALA A 482 -31.61 -1.05 11.90
CA ALA A 482 -32.19 -0.62 10.64
C ALA A 482 -33.66 -0.19 10.84
N ASN A 483 -34.18 0.62 9.90
CA ASN A 483 -35.60 0.95 9.87
C ASN A 483 -36.18 0.81 8.46
N ASN A 484 -37.19 -0.04 8.31
CA ASN A 484 -37.89 -0.22 7.04
C ASN A 484 -39.41 -0.38 7.20
N ASN A 485 -40.13 -0.26 6.09
CA ASN A 485 -41.60 -0.28 6.05
C ASN A 485 -42.24 -1.62 6.46
N ILE A 486 -41.49 -2.73 6.45
CA ILE A 486 -42.01 -4.07 6.81
C ILE A 486 -41.66 -4.41 8.27
N GLU A 487 -40.38 -4.38 8.62
CA GLU A 487 -39.87 -4.76 9.94
C GLU A 487 -40.05 -3.65 10.99
N GLY A 488 -40.21 -2.38 10.57
CA GLY A 488 -40.19 -1.23 11.46
C GLY A 488 -38.79 -1.01 12.02
N HIS A 489 -38.67 -0.85 13.33
CA HIS A 489 -37.37 -0.80 13.99
C HIS A 489 -36.81 -2.21 14.11
N ARG A 490 -35.69 -2.48 13.44
CA ARG A 490 -34.97 -3.74 13.50
C ARG A 490 -33.73 -3.55 14.36
N VAL A 491 -33.60 -4.35 15.41
CA VAL A 491 -32.36 -4.45 16.22
C VAL A 491 -31.75 -5.82 15.99
N ARG A 492 -30.45 -5.87 15.69
CA ARG A 492 -29.70 -7.11 15.44
C ARG A 492 -28.44 -7.16 16.29
N LEU A 493 -28.24 -8.26 17.01
CA LEU A 493 -26.99 -8.57 17.70
C LEU A 493 -26.33 -9.76 17.01
N GLY A 494 -25.02 -9.67 16.80
CA GLY A 494 -24.25 -10.74 16.18
C GLY A 494 -22.88 -10.90 16.81
N PHE A 495 -22.24 -12.03 16.51
CA PHE A 495 -20.89 -12.33 16.95
C PHE A 495 -20.16 -13.23 15.95
N LYS A 496 -18.84 -13.24 16.04
CA LYS A 496 -17.96 -14.26 15.45
C LYS A 496 -16.86 -14.63 16.44
N THR A 497 -16.35 -15.86 16.42
CA THR A 497 -15.20 -16.26 17.24
C THR A 497 -13.90 -15.75 16.66
N ASP A 498 -12.95 -15.40 17.51
CA ASP A 498 -11.63 -14.91 17.11
C ASP A 498 -10.58 -16.05 17.04
N PRO A 499 -9.35 -15.78 16.58
CA PRO A 499 -8.26 -16.78 16.53
C PRO A 499 -7.81 -17.34 17.88
N GLY A 500 -8.08 -16.61 18.98
CA GLY A 500 -7.83 -17.07 20.35
C GLY A 500 -8.79 -18.17 20.77
N PHE A 501 -9.99 -18.24 20.18
CA PHE A 501 -10.94 -19.34 20.41
C PHE A 501 -10.49 -20.60 19.68
N SER A 502 -10.18 -20.49 18.39
CA SER A 502 -9.59 -21.57 17.59
C SER A 502 -8.98 -21.03 16.31
N ARG A 503 -7.83 -21.58 15.89
CA ARG A 503 -7.22 -21.31 14.57
C ARG A 503 -7.78 -22.17 13.43
N LYS A 504 -8.77 -23.04 13.72
CA LYS A 504 -9.40 -23.94 12.74
C LYS A 504 -10.91 -23.78 12.69
N TRP A 505 -11.56 -23.70 13.85
CA TRP A 505 -13.00 -23.55 13.96
C TRP A 505 -13.40 -22.08 14.06
N ILE A 506 -14.32 -21.65 13.21
CA ILE A 506 -14.85 -20.29 13.22
C ILE A 506 -16.36 -20.39 13.35
N PHE A 507 -16.90 -19.91 14.46
CA PHE A 507 -18.34 -19.83 14.68
C PHE A 507 -18.81 -18.40 14.51
N ASN A 508 -19.95 -18.22 13.84
CA ASN A 508 -20.60 -16.92 13.71
C ASN A 508 -22.11 -17.07 13.88
N GLY A 509 -22.76 -16.00 14.31
CA GLY A 509 -24.21 -16.00 14.45
C GLY A 509 -24.80 -14.62 14.69
N TYR A 510 -26.10 -14.51 14.49
CA TYR A 510 -26.86 -13.32 14.82
C TYR A 510 -28.31 -13.63 15.16
N GLY A 511 -28.91 -12.74 15.96
CA GLY A 511 -30.34 -12.66 16.20
C GLY A 511 -30.83 -11.23 15.97
N ALA A 512 -32.00 -11.08 15.38
CA ALA A 512 -32.62 -9.80 15.10
C ALA A 512 -34.13 -9.84 15.35
N TYR A 513 -34.70 -8.70 15.74
CA TYR A 513 -36.12 -8.56 15.98
C TYR A 513 -36.64 -7.27 15.35
N GLY A 514 -37.75 -7.36 14.62
CA GLY A 514 -38.47 -6.22 14.04
C GLY A 514 -39.69 -5.87 14.88
N THR A 515 -39.88 -4.58 15.18
CA THR A 515 -41.00 -4.12 16.01
C THR A 515 -42.35 -4.14 15.29
N LYS A 516 -42.37 -3.98 13.96
CA LYS A 516 -43.61 -3.90 13.17
C LYS A 516 -44.09 -5.27 12.71
N ASP A 517 -43.19 -6.13 12.25
CA ASP A 517 -43.53 -7.50 11.84
C ASP A 517 -43.58 -8.49 13.02
N LYS A 518 -43.08 -8.09 14.20
CA LYS A 518 -43.06 -8.88 15.44
C LYS A 518 -42.39 -10.25 15.26
N ALA A 519 -41.44 -10.35 14.33
CA ALA A 519 -40.82 -11.61 13.95
C ALA A 519 -39.32 -11.63 14.31
N PHE A 520 -38.90 -12.72 14.92
CA PHE A 520 -37.49 -13.01 15.19
C PHE A 520 -36.80 -13.57 13.96
N LYS A 521 -35.57 -13.13 13.71
CA LYS A 521 -34.74 -13.47 12.56
C LYS A 521 -33.37 -13.88 13.07
N TYR A 522 -32.77 -14.89 12.50
CA TYR A 522 -31.53 -15.42 13.06
C TYR A 522 -30.72 -16.18 12.01
N GLY A 523 -29.42 -16.26 12.26
CA GLY A 523 -28.54 -17.10 11.49
C GLY A 523 -27.37 -17.58 12.31
N ALA A 524 -26.84 -18.73 11.94
CA ALA A 524 -25.69 -19.36 12.55
C ALA A 524 -24.83 -19.99 11.46
N GLY A 525 -23.52 -19.92 11.63
CA GLY A 525 -22.54 -20.46 10.70
C GLY A 525 -21.34 -21.04 11.42
N MET A 526 -20.73 -22.01 10.78
CA MET A 526 -19.52 -22.68 11.23
C MET A 526 -18.61 -22.93 10.04
N ASP A 527 -17.39 -22.42 10.10
CA ASP A 527 -16.33 -22.71 9.14
C ASP A 527 -15.21 -23.52 9.81
N TYR A 528 -14.60 -24.40 9.01
CA TYR A 528 -13.45 -25.21 9.38
C TYR A 528 -12.32 -25.03 8.35
N ILE A 529 -11.18 -24.55 8.83
CA ILE A 529 -9.95 -24.44 8.03
C ILE A 529 -9.23 -25.80 8.07
N PHE A 530 -9.33 -26.56 6.98
CA PHE A 530 -8.66 -27.87 6.82
C PHE A 530 -7.15 -27.69 6.65
N ASP A 531 -6.75 -26.74 5.80
CA ASP A 531 -5.36 -26.49 5.45
C ASP A 531 -5.19 -25.01 5.08
N ARG A 532 -3.99 -24.47 5.32
CA ARG A 532 -3.59 -23.09 4.98
C ARG A 532 -2.71 -23.04 3.72
N LYS A 533 -2.10 -24.18 3.35
CA LYS A 533 -1.13 -24.32 2.26
C LYS A 533 -1.29 -25.69 1.54
N PRO A 534 -2.22 -25.80 0.57
CA PRO A 534 -3.05 -24.74 0.01
C PRO A 534 -4.27 -24.41 0.87
N TRP A 535 -4.74 -23.17 0.83
CA TRP A 535 -5.92 -22.75 1.59
C TRP A 535 -7.13 -23.63 1.24
N THR A 536 -7.64 -24.31 2.26
CA THR A 536 -8.74 -25.24 2.15
C THR A 536 -9.68 -24.99 3.33
N ILE A 537 -10.89 -24.58 3.03
CA ILE A 537 -11.91 -24.23 4.02
C ILE A 537 -13.24 -24.84 3.60
N GLY A 538 -14.03 -25.28 4.57
CA GLY A 538 -15.41 -25.65 4.34
C GLY A 538 -16.27 -25.16 5.50
N GLY A 539 -17.55 -24.96 5.24
CA GLY A 539 -18.44 -24.44 6.26
C GLY A 539 -19.89 -24.79 6.00
N ILE A 540 -20.69 -24.63 7.04
CA ILE A 540 -22.14 -24.82 7.03
C ILE A 540 -22.75 -23.55 7.60
N SER A 541 -23.81 -23.06 6.97
CA SER A 541 -24.58 -21.91 7.45
C SER A 541 -26.07 -22.18 7.35
N TYR A 542 -26.79 -21.58 8.29
CA TYR A 542 -28.25 -21.52 8.32
C TYR A 542 -28.67 -20.07 8.58
N SER A 543 -29.68 -19.59 7.88
CA SER A 543 -30.33 -18.32 8.21
C SER A 543 -31.81 -18.32 7.89
N LYS A 544 -32.58 -17.63 8.72
CA LYS A 544 -33.99 -17.30 8.53
C LYS A 544 -34.16 -15.80 8.67
N ASP A 545 -34.34 -15.11 7.54
CA ASP A 545 -34.41 -13.65 7.48
C ASP A 545 -35.34 -13.19 6.35
N LEU A 546 -35.65 -11.90 6.36
CA LEU A 546 -36.38 -11.23 5.30
C LEU A 546 -35.39 -10.75 4.23
N GLU A 547 -35.61 -11.09 2.98
CA GLU A 547 -34.79 -10.67 1.83
C GLU A 547 -35.61 -9.88 0.82
N ARG A 548 -34.94 -9.33 -0.20
CA ARG A 548 -35.56 -8.50 -1.25
C ARG A 548 -35.18 -8.98 -2.62
N LEU A 549 -36.15 -9.05 -3.53
CA LEU A 549 -35.88 -9.52 -4.88
C LEU A 549 -34.98 -8.52 -5.64
N GLY A 550 -33.92 -9.03 -6.28
CA GLY A 550 -32.93 -8.21 -7.00
C GLY A 550 -31.86 -7.56 -6.11
N LEU A 551 -31.88 -7.81 -4.80
CA LEU A 551 -30.86 -7.35 -3.85
C LEU A 551 -30.63 -8.42 -2.77
N SER A 552 -29.64 -9.28 -2.99
CA SER A 552 -29.20 -10.31 -2.05
C SER A 552 -27.76 -10.09 -1.60
N ALA A 553 -27.37 -10.70 -0.48
CA ALA A 553 -25.99 -10.70 0.01
C ALA A 553 -24.96 -11.11 -1.07
N GLU A 554 -25.34 -12.05 -1.95
CA GLU A 554 -24.50 -12.51 -3.07
C GLU A 554 -24.27 -11.44 -4.12
N THR A 555 -25.31 -10.68 -4.45
CA THR A 555 -25.22 -9.58 -5.42
C THR A 555 -24.49 -8.35 -4.87
N ILE A 556 -24.60 -8.09 -3.56
CA ILE A 556 -23.93 -7.00 -2.86
C ILE A 556 -22.42 -7.26 -2.71
N GLY A 557 -22.02 -8.52 -2.51
CA GLY A 557 -20.61 -8.88 -2.32
C GLY A 557 -20.03 -8.36 -0.99
N PRO A 558 -18.73 -8.06 -0.90
CA PRO A 558 -18.07 -7.70 0.36
C PRO A 558 -18.38 -6.28 0.86
N ASN A 559 -19.24 -5.51 0.18
CA ASN A 559 -19.57 -4.14 0.57
C ASN A 559 -20.55 -4.12 1.75
N THR A 560 -20.01 -4.24 2.96
CA THR A 560 -20.77 -4.25 4.22
C THR A 560 -21.57 -2.98 4.45
N LEU A 561 -21.06 -1.83 3.99
CA LEU A 561 -21.72 -0.53 4.12
C LEU A 561 -22.99 -0.46 3.26
N PHE A 562 -22.90 -0.81 1.98
CA PHE A 562 -24.09 -0.87 1.10
C PHE A 562 -25.09 -1.91 1.61
N GLY A 563 -24.62 -3.07 2.07
CA GLY A 563 -25.47 -4.09 2.69
C GLY A 563 -26.26 -3.55 3.88
N ALA A 564 -25.60 -2.86 4.82
CA ALA A 564 -26.26 -2.25 5.97
C ALA A 564 -27.27 -1.16 5.56
N PHE A 565 -26.89 -0.23 4.67
CA PHE A 565 -27.79 0.85 4.24
C PHE A 565 -28.98 0.36 3.40
N SER A 566 -28.82 -0.72 2.64
CA SER A 566 -29.92 -1.31 1.85
C SER A 566 -31.08 -1.84 2.69
N ARG A 567 -30.84 -2.05 4.00
CA ARG A 567 -31.85 -2.43 5.00
C ARG A 567 -32.73 -1.28 5.46
N PHE A 568 -32.42 -0.04 5.08
CA PHE A 568 -33.23 1.14 5.39
C PHE A 568 -34.26 1.45 4.29
N GLY A 569 -35.39 2.05 4.68
CA GLY A 569 -36.37 2.61 3.75
C GLY A 569 -37.44 1.62 3.29
N THR A 570 -37.82 1.69 2.00
CA THR A 570 -38.94 0.89 1.48
C THR A 570 -38.46 -0.42 0.88
N PHE A 571 -38.87 -1.54 1.46
CA PHE A 571 -38.72 -2.88 0.95
C PHE A 571 -39.79 -3.14 -0.10
N ARG A 572 -39.35 -3.25 -1.35
CA ARG A 572 -40.18 -3.65 -2.49
C ARG A 572 -39.93 -5.12 -2.77
N ARG A 573 -41.01 -5.88 -3.01
CA ARG A 573 -40.96 -7.32 -3.34
C ARG A 573 -40.12 -8.12 -2.32
N ALA A 574 -40.44 -7.93 -1.04
CA ALA A 574 -39.78 -8.64 0.05
C ALA A 574 -40.30 -10.07 0.16
N TYR A 575 -39.48 -10.97 0.68
CA TYR A 575 -39.85 -12.36 0.86
C TYR A 575 -39.12 -12.95 2.07
N TRP A 576 -39.76 -13.89 2.74
CA TRP A 576 -39.10 -14.71 3.75
C TRP A 576 -38.26 -15.78 3.07
N GLN A 577 -37.08 -16.01 3.64
CA GLN A 577 -36.13 -17.01 3.18
C GLN A 577 -35.51 -17.73 4.39
N GLU A 578 -35.63 -19.04 4.40
CA GLU A 578 -34.78 -19.99 5.08
C GLU A 578 -33.73 -20.47 4.09
N ASP A 579 -32.46 -20.40 4.50
CA ASP A 579 -31.31 -20.71 3.66
C ASP A 579 -30.35 -21.60 4.45
N ILE A 580 -30.15 -22.81 3.95
CA ILE A 580 -29.18 -23.78 4.44
C ILE A 580 -28.13 -23.95 3.36
N SER A 581 -26.86 -23.73 3.70
CA SER A 581 -25.78 -23.97 2.76
C SER A 581 -24.63 -24.71 3.41
N ALA A 582 -24.00 -25.60 2.65
CA ALA A 582 -22.75 -26.24 2.99
C ALA A 582 -21.78 -26.03 1.82
N TYR A 583 -20.56 -25.59 2.08
CA TYR A 583 -19.58 -25.33 1.04
C TYR A 583 -18.22 -25.91 1.39
N PHE A 584 -17.45 -26.21 0.35
CA PHE A 584 -16.06 -26.56 0.41
C PHE A 584 -15.32 -25.78 -0.66
N LYS A 585 -14.18 -25.19 -0.29
CA LYS A 585 -13.38 -24.31 -1.15
C LYS A 585 -11.91 -24.64 -0.97
N ARG A 586 -11.20 -24.82 -2.09
CA ARG A 586 -9.78 -25.14 -2.10
C ARG A 586 -9.06 -24.37 -3.19
N GLU A 587 -7.88 -23.84 -2.87
CA GLU A 587 -6.92 -23.44 -3.88
C GLU A 587 -6.25 -24.69 -4.45
N LEU A 588 -6.57 -25.03 -5.70
CA LEU A 588 -6.07 -26.26 -6.34
C LEU A 588 -4.60 -26.09 -6.72
N VAL A 589 -4.28 -24.94 -7.29
CA VAL A 589 -2.92 -24.42 -7.55
C VAL A 589 -2.96 -22.90 -7.36
N LYS A 590 -1.80 -22.25 -7.20
CA LYS A 590 -1.73 -20.81 -6.97
C LYS A 590 -2.58 -20.01 -7.98
N GLY A 591 -3.51 -19.22 -7.46
CA GLY A 591 -4.42 -18.39 -8.26
C GLY A 591 -5.61 -19.14 -8.88
N LEU A 592 -5.67 -20.47 -8.82
CA LEU A 592 -6.81 -21.29 -9.24
C LEU A 592 -7.55 -21.83 -8.02
N THR A 593 -8.75 -21.31 -7.77
CA THR A 593 -9.62 -21.74 -6.68
C THR A 593 -10.82 -22.50 -7.22
N GLY A 594 -11.08 -23.68 -6.66
CA GLY A 594 -12.31 -24.44 -6.87
C GLY A 594 -13.21 -24.36 -5.65
N SER A 595 -14.52 -24.26 -5.85
CA SER A 595 -15.50 -24.32 -4.79
C SER A 595 -16.72 -25.13 -5.22
N ILE A 596 -17.20 -25.96 -4.29
CA ILE A 596 -18.49 -26.64 -4.38
C ILE A 596 -19.36 -26.19 -3.22
N GLN A 597 -20.62 -25.85 -3.49
CA GLN A 597 -21.61 -25.51 -2.49
C GLN A 597 -22.89 -26.26 -2.77
N ILE A 598 -23.47 -26.87 -1.75
CA ILE A 598 -24.83 -27.39 -1.76
C ILE A 598 -25.67 -26.40 -0.97
N ARG A 599 -26.79 -25.99 -1.53
CA ARG A 599 -27.68 -25.03 -0.91
C ARG A 599 -29.12 -25.46 -1.05
N HIS A 600 -29.88 -25.32 0.02
CA HIS A 600 -31.33 -25.43 0.02
C HIS A 600 -31.90 -24.10 0.49
N ARG A 601 -32.87 -23.56 -0.25
CA ARG A 601 -33.59 -22.34 0.17
C ARG A 601 -35.05 -22.39 -0.22
N ASP A 602 -35.88 -21.78 0.59
CA ASP A 602 -37.28 -21.55 0.27
C ASP A 602 -37.53 -20.11 -0.21
N PHE A 603 -38.62 -19.91 -0.94
CA PHE A 603 -39.06 -18.60 -1.40
C PHE A 603 -40.52 -18.39 -1.00
N ARG A 604 -40.73 -17.51 -0.02
CA ARG A 604 -42.07 -17.17 0.52
C ARG A 604 -42.32 -15.67 0.35
N PRO A 605 -42.86 -15.23 -0.79
CA PRO A 605 -43.03 -13.81 -1.08
C PRO A 605 -44.08 -13.15 -0.18
N LEU A 606 -43.83 -11.89 0.20
CA LEU A 606 -44.79 -11.00 0.87
C LEU A 606 -45.48 -10.05 -0.11
N PHE A 607 -45.44 -10.38 -1.40
CA PHE A 607 -46.02 -9.62 -2.49
C PHE A 607 -46.68 -10.59 -3.46
N ASP A 608 -47.61 -10.09 -4.27
CA ASP A 608 -48.36 -10.94 -5.19
C ASP A 608 -47.42 -11.55 -6.23
N PHE A 609 -47.32 -12.87 -6.20
CA PHE A 609 -46.49 -13.67 -7.08
C PHE A 609 -47.15 -15.02 -7.29
N THR A 610 -47.30 -15.41 -8.54
CA THR A 610 -47.70 -16.75 -8.93
C THR A 610 -46.92 -17.19 -10.16
N TYR A 611 -46.75 -18.50 -10.32
CA TYR A 611 -46.19 -19.11 -11.51
C TYR A 611 -46.96 -20.37 -11.88
N ARG A 612 -46.99 -20.69 -13.18
CA ARG A 612 -47.61 -21.91 -13.71
C ARG A 612 -46.74 -23.13 -13.39
N THR A 613 -47.34 -24.18 -12.83
CA THR A 613 -46.65 -25.45 -12.57
C THR A 613 -46.66 -26.38 -13.79
N ASN A 614 -47.63 -26.23 -14.69
CA ASN A 614 -47.74 -26.95 -15.95
C ASN A 614 -48.05 -25.99 -17.12
N PRO A 615 -47.06 -25.21 -17.60
CA PRO A 615 -47.29 -24.19 -18.62
C PRO A 615 -47.90 -24.72 -19.94
N GLY A 616 -47.80 -26.03 -20.23
CA GLY A 616 -48.44 -26.65 -21.40
C GLY A 616 -49.97 -26.65 -21.36
N ALA A 617 -50.58 -26.50 -20.18
CA ALA A 617 -52.04 -26.38 -20.01
C ALA A 617 -52.56 -24.94 -20.18
N GLY A 618 -51.69 -23.96 -20.49
CA GLY A 618 -52.09 -22.58 -20.75
C GLY A 618 -52.77 -21.93 -19.54
N ILE A 619 -53.99 -21.41 -19.74
CA ILE A 619 -54.77 -20.74 -18.68
C ILE A 619 -55.23 -21.73 -17.60
N GLU A 620 -55.44 -23.00 -17.95
CA GLU A 620 -55.88 -24.05 -17.03
C GLU A 620 -54.73 -24.63 -16.19
N SER A 621 -53.49 -24.16 -16.39
CA SER A 621 -52.35 -24.61 -15.59
C SER A 621 -52.58 -24.29 -14.11
N PRO A 622 -52.40 -25.26 -13.20
CA PRO A 622 -52.33 -24.98 -11.77
C PRO A 622 -51.20 -23.98 -11.49
N VAL A 623 -51.45 -23.05 -10.56
CA VAL A 623 -50.52 -22.01 -10.15
C VAL A 623 -50.01 -22.27 -8.74
N LYS A 624 -48.82 -21.77 -8.44
CA LYS A 624 -48.25 -21.73 -7.09
C LYS A 624 -47.64 -20.35 -6.82
N SER A 625 -47.66 -19.93 -5.56
CA SER A 625 -47.07 -18.68 -5.07
C SER A 625 -45.77 -18.87 -4.26
N THR A 626 -45.39 -20.11 -3.98
CA THR A 626 -44.17 -20.44 -3.25
C THR A 626 -43.42 -21.57 -3.96
N PHE A 627 -42.13 -21.66 -3.68
CA PHE A 627 -41.32 -22.79 -4.12
C PHE A 627 -40.11 -23.01 -3.21
N ASP A 628 -39.54 -24.20 -3.33
CA ASP A 628 -38.34 -24.63 -2.64
C ASP A 628 -37.30 -25.03 -3.69
N ILE A 629 -36.04 -24.68 -3.47
CA ILE A 629 -34.95 -25.10 -4.37
C ILE A 629 -33.83 -25.75 -3.60
N THR A 630 -33.25 -26.76 -4.22
CA THR A 630 -32.00 -27.37 -3.80
C THR A 630 -31.04 -27.34 -4.97
N GLU A 631 -29.87 -26.73 -4.78
CA GLU A 631 -28.90 -26.50 -5.84
C GLU A 631 -27.49 -26.87 -5.43
N ILE A 632 -26.71 -27.34 -6.41
CA ILE A 632 -25.27 -27.53 -6.33
C ILE A 632 -24.62 -26.44 -7.17
N ASN A 633 -23.82 -25.59 -6.53
CA ASN A 633 -23.04 -24.54 -7.16
C ASN A 633 -21.58 -24.99 -7.27
N LEU A 634 -21.07 -25.07 -8.50
CA LEU A 634 -19.65 -25.29 -8.81
C LEU A 634 -19.05 -23.98 -9.28
N GLU A 635 -18.03 -23.49 -8.59
CA GLU A 635 -17.27 -22.30 -8.98
C GLU A 635 -15.81 -22.67 -9.24
N THR A 636 -15.26 -22.15 -10.33
CA THR A 636 -13.82 -22.12 -10.60
C THR A 636 -13.40 -20.68 -10.86
N ARG A 637 -12.39 -20.20 -10.11
CA ARG A 637 -11.85 -18.86 -10.27
C ARG A 637 -10.35 -18.91 -10.53
N LEU A 638 -9.91 -18.28 -11.61
CA LEU A 638 -8.51 -18.12 -11.99
C LEU A 638 -8.11 -16.64 -11.92
N ALA A 639 -7.19 -16.29 -11.02
CA ALA A 639 -6.60 -14.96 -10.93
C ALA A 639 -5.08 -15.08 -10.84
N ASN A 640 -4.41 -14.79 -11.95
CA ASN A 640 -2.95 -14.87 -12.01
C ASN A 640 -2.31 -13.69 -11.26
N LYS A 641 -1.14 -13.91 -10.66
CA LYS A 641 -0.39 -12.91 -9.86
C LYS A 641 -1.18 -12.32 -8.69
N GLU A 642 -2.21 -13.02 -8.21
CA GLU A 642 -2.93 -12.61 -7.02
C GLU A 642 -2.09 -12.88 -5.77
N THR A 643 -1.89 -11.83 -4.97
CA THR A 643 -1.20 -11.93 -3.68
C THR A 643 -2.24 -11.98 -2.59
N PHE A 644 -2.06 -12.88 -1.63
CA PHE A 644 -2.95 -13.00 -0.49
C PHE A 644 -2.21 -12.71 0.80
N LEU A 645 -2.83 -11.91 1.65
CA LEU A 645 -2.48 -11.83 3.06
C LEU A 645 -3.31 -12.88 3.80
N GLN A 646 -2.63 -13.83 4.44
CA GLN A 646 -3.27 -14.79 5.33
C GLN A 646 -3.12 -14.26 6.75
N ASN A 647 -4.22 -13.82 7.35
CA ASN A 647 -4.24 -13.33 8.72
C ASN A 647 -5.09 -14.25 9.58
N ASP A 648 -4.45 -15.07 10.41
CA ASP A 648 -5.12 -15.98 11.33
C ASP A 648 -6.28 -16.73 10.67
N ASN A 649 -7.54 -16.41 10.97
CA ASN A 649 -8.72 -17.11 10.43
C ASN A 649 -9.28 -16.52 9.13
N GLU A 650 -8.61 -15.53 8.56
CA GLU A 650 -9.05 -14.82 7.36
C GLU A 650 -7.98 -14.86 6.26
N ARG A 651 -8.42 -14.89 5.00
CA ARG A 651 -7.56 -14.80 3.83
C ARG A 651 -8.05 -13.67 2.93
N ILE A 652 -7.24 -12.63 2.80
CA ILE A 652 -7.58 -11.41 2.06
C ILE A 652 -6.74 -11.33 0.80
N SER A 653 -7.38 -11.04 -0.34
CA SER A 653 -6.67 -10.76 -1.57
C SER A 653 -6.17 -9.31 -1.56
N MET A 654 -4.89 -9.13 -1.83
CA MET A 654 -4.23 -7.83 -2.03
C MET A 654 -4.33 -7.36 -3.49
N GLY A 655 -5.18 -8.01 -4.29
CA GLY A 655 -5.31 -7.77 -5.72
C GLY A 655 -4.36 -8.60 -6.57
N ASN A 656 -4.58 -8.52 -7.88
CA ASN A 656 -3.89 -9.30 -8.92
C ASN A 656 -3.14 -8.41 -9.93
N GLY A 657 -2.78 -7.19 -9.49
CA GLY A 657 -2.07 -6.19 -10.29
C GLY A 657 -2.86 -5.80 -11.55
N ASN A 658 -2.20 -5.87 -12.72
CA ASN A 658 -2.81 -5.60 -14.02
C ASN A 658 -3.41 -6.85 -14.69
N SER A 659 -3.39 -8.02 -14.04
CA SER A 659 -3.85 -9.27 -14.65
C SER A 659 -5.37 -9.39 -14.58
N PRO A 660 -6.03 -10.03 -15.56
CA PRO A 660 -7.46 -10.34 -15.45
C PRO A 660 -7.70 -11.48 -14.45
N ALA A 661 -8.86 -11.45 -13.80
CA ALA A 661 -9.43 -12.55 -13.04
C ALA A 661 -10.65 -13.11 -13.79
N PHE A 662 -10.70 -14.43 -13.93
CA PHE A 662 -11.76 -15.17 -14.59
C PHE A 662 -12.51 -16.00 -13.57
N THR A 663 -13.85 -15.98 -13.61
CA THR A 663 -14.69 -16.82 -12.75
C THR A 663 -15.74 -17.52 -13.60
N LEU A 664 -15.77 -18.85 -13.55
CA LEU A 664 -16.81 -19.69 -14.11
C LEU A 664 -17.67 -20.25 -12.99
N ARG A 665 -18.98 -20.12 -13.12
CA ARG A 665 -19.97 -20.70 -12.20
C ARG A 665 -20.95 -21.57 -12.98
N TYR A 666 -21.22 -22.76 -12.45
CA TYR A 666 -22.26 -23.66 -12.90
C TYR A 666 -23.17 -24.00 -11.71
N THR A 667 -24.47 -23.83 -11.90
CA THR A 667 -25.49 -24.17 -10.89
C THR A 667 -26.39 -25.27 -11.44
N LEU A 668 -26.52 -26.37 -10.69
CA LEU A 668 -27.43 -27.46 -10.96
C LEU A 668 -28.53 -27.49 -9.89
N GLY A 669 -29.77 -27.19 -10.27
CA GLY A 669 -30.95 -27.40 -9.43
C GLY A 669 -31.46 -28.83 -9.54
N ILE A 670 -31.85 -29.42 -8.39
CA ILE A 670 -32.26 -30.82 -8.28
C ILE A 670 -33.67 -30.89 -7.66
N ARG A 671 -34.60 -31.44 -8.43
CA ARG A 671 -35.99 -31.69 -8.03
C ARG A 671 -36.07 -32.91 -7.11
N ASN A 672 -36.99 -32.87 -6.15
CA ASN A 672 -37.28 -33.90 -5.14
C ASN A 672 -36.13 -34.22 -4.17
N PHE A 673 -34.98 -33.53 -4.27
CA PHE A 673 -33.89 -33.64 -3.30
C PHE A 673 -34.04 -32.54 -2.25
N LEU A 674 -34.15 -32.92 -0.97
CA LEU A 674 -34.46 -32.02 0.14
C LEU A 674 -35.70 -31.14 -0.12
N GLY A 675 -36.69 -31.64 -0.87
CA GLY A 675 -37.92 -30.89 -1.18
C GLY A 675 -37.81 -29.88 -2.33
N GLY A 676 -36.72 -29.87 -3.12
CA GLY A 676 -36.59 -28.96 -4.27
C GLY A 676 -37.65 -29.18 -5.37
N ASP A 677 -38.18 -28.09 -5.93
CA ASP A 677 -39.27 -28.13 -6.92
C ASP A 677 -38.78 -28.24 -8.38
N PHE A 678 -37.53 -27.85 -8.68
CA PHE A 678 -37.05 -27.64 -10.04
C PHE A 678 -35.76 -28.38 -10.37
N ASN A 679 -35.67 -28.89 -11.62
CA ASN A 679 -34.43 -29.30 -12.24
C ASN A 679 -33.97 -28.18 -13.19
N TYR A 680 -32.78 -27.63 -12.99
CA TYR A 680 -32.31 -26.53 -13.85
C TYR A 680 -30.80 -26.42 -13.92
N ASN A 681 -30.32 -25.73 -14.95
CA ASN A 681 -28.93 -25.41 -15.16
C ASN A 681 -28.75 -23.89 -15.25
N LYS A 682 -27.68 -23.36 -14.67
CA LYS A 682 -27.25 -21.96 -14.88
C LYS A 682 -25.75 -21.94 -15.14
N PHE A 683 -25.33 -21.15 -16.11
CA PHE A 683 -23.93 -20.91 -16.43
C PHE A 683 -23.66 -19.41 -16.32
N SER A 684 -22.56 -19.04 -15.69
CA SER A 684 -22.09 -17.66 -15.61
C SER A 684 -20.58 -17.62 -15.78
N PHE A 685 -20.10 -16.77 -16.67
CA PHE A 685 -18.68 -16.50 -16.88
C PHE A 685 -18.41 -15.02 -16.65
N ASN A 686 -17.45 -14.71 -15.79
CA ASN A 686 -17.12 -13.34 -15.38
C ASN A 686 -15.63 -13.05 -15.60
N ILE A 687 -15.35 -11.84 -16.08
CA ILE A 687 -13.99 -11.32 -16.31
C ILE A 687 -13.87 -9.97 -15.61
N LYS A 688 -12.84 -9.80 -14.77
CA LYS A 688 -12.52 -8.54 -14.09
C LYS A 688 -11.06 -8.17 -14.30
N GLN A 689 -10.77 -6.91 -14.63
CA GLN A 689 -9.38 -6.43 -14.75
C GLN A 689 -9.30 -4.93 -14.43
N SER A 690 -8.21 -4.52 -13.77
CA SER A 690 -7.82 -3.12 -13.59
C SER A 690 -6.43 -2.93 -14.15
N PHE A 691 -6.22 -2.02 -15.10
CA PHE A 691 -4.92 -1.83 -15.74
C PHE A 691 -4.66 -0.36 -16.09
N ARG A 692 -3.37 0.01 -16.13
CA ARG A 692 -2.93 1.36 -16.51
C ARG A 692 -2.95 1.52 -18.03
N PHE A 693 -3.59 2.57 -18.51
CA PHE A 693 -3.67 2.92 -19.93
C PHE A 693 -2.66 4.03 -20.25
N GLY A 694 -1.38 3.66 -20.27
CA GLY A 694 -0.28 4.58 -20.53
C GLY A 694 -0.27 5.79 -19.59
N VAL A 695 -0.22 6.99 -20.18
CA VAL A 695 -0.19 8.27 -19.45
C VAL A 695 -1.59 8.84 -19.16
N ILE A 696 -2.64 8.25 -19.72
CA ILE A 696 -4.01 8.82 -19.72
C ILE A 696 -4.74 8.48 -18.42
N GLY A 697 -4.38 7.37 -17.76
CA GLY A 697 -4.97 7.00 -16.48
C GLY A 697 -5.11 5.48 -16.29
N ARG A 698 -6.07 5.08 -15.47
CA ARG A 698 -6.34 3.67 -15.11
C ARG A 698 -7.75 3.27 -15.51
N THR A 699 -7.89 2.09 -16.10
CA THR A 699 -9.17 1.53 -16.53
C THR A 699 -9.51 0.29 -15.72
N TYR A 700 -10.72 0.25 -15.19
CA TYR A 700 -11.33 -0.94 -14.62
C TYR A 700 -12.47 -1.41 -15.51
N TYR A 701 -12.58 -2.73 -15.72
CA TYR A 701 -13.76 -3.31 -16.31
C TYR A 701 -14.17 -4.62 -15.65
N ASN A 702 -15.47 -4.92 -15.74
CA ASN A 702 -16.10 -6.13 -15.25
C ASN A 702 -17.18 -6.57 -16.26
N VAL A 703 -16.99 -7.75 -16.87
CA VAL A 703 -17.92 -8.32 -17.85
C VAL A 703 -18.47 -9.64 -17.32
N THR A 704 -19.78 -9.82 -17.38
CA THR A 704 -20.45 -11.07 -17.03
C THR A 704 -21.31 -11.54 -18.18
N PHE A 705 -21.12 -12.79 -18.58
CA PHE A 705 -21.95 -13.53 -19.51
C PHE A 705 -22.74 -14.57 -18.71
N GLY A 706 -24.02 -14.76 -19.00
CA GLY A 706 -24.78 -15.84 -18.37
C GLY A 706 -25.88 -16.42 -19.24
N LEU A 707 -26.16 -17.70 -18.98
CA LEU A 707 -27.09 -18.55 -19.72
C LEU A 707 -27.83 -19.46 -18.74
N ILE A 708 -29.15 -19.43 -18.80
CA ILE A 708 -30.08 -20.26 -18.04
C ILE A 708 -30.94 -21.01 -19.07
N PRO A 709 -30.50 -22.18 -19.56
CA PRO A 709 -31.21 -22.91 -20.62
C PRO A 709 -32.40 -23.73 -20.08
N SER A 710 -32.91 -23.38 -18.90
CA SER A 710 -33.97 -24.09 -18.20
C SER A 710 -35.18 -23.19 -17.99
N THR A 711 -36.36 -23.82 -17.91
CA THR A 711 -37.63 -23.12 -17.70
C THR A 711 -37.85 -22.93 -16.20
N LEU A 712 -37.76 -21.68 -15.73
CA LEU A 712 -37.77 -21.29 -14.33
C LEU A 712 -38.68 -20.08 -14.08
N PRO A 713 -39.34 -20.00 -12.91
CA PRO A 713 -40.07 -18.81 -12.52
C PRO A 713 -39.11 -17.63 -12.41
N TYR A 714 -39.62 -16.44 -12.71
CA TYR A 714 -38.79 -15.25 -12.87
C TYR A 714 -37.87 -14.94 -11.67
N PRO A 715 -38.23 -15.18 -10.37
CA PRO A 715 -37.33 -14.90 -9.26
C PRO A 715 -36.00 -15.69 -9.31
N LEU A 716 -35.96 -16.77 -10.09
CA LEU A 716 -34.75 -17.58 -10.29
C LEU A 716 -33.95 -17.18 -11.54
N LEU A 717 -34.42 -16.22 -12.34
CA LEU A 717 -33.68 -15.67 -13.49
C LEU A 717 -32.67 -14.61 -13.04
N TYR A 718 -31.78 -14.20 -13.96
CA TYR A 718 -30.80 -13.18 -13.64
C TYR A 718 -31.44 -11.79 -13.55
N THR A 719 -31.12 -11.09 -12.46
CA THR A 719 -31.54 -9.71 -12.22
C THR A 719 -30.29 -8.83 -12.09
N PRO A 720 -30.04 -7.87 -13.00
CA PRO A 720 -29.00 -6.87 -12.80
C PRO A 720 -29.29 -6.04 -11.54
N LEU A 721 -28.24 -5.77 -10.77
CA LEU A 721 -28.34 -4.98 -9.54
C LEU A 721 -28.61 -3.51 -9.89
N GLY A 722 -29.81 -3.00 -9.56
CA GLY A 722 -30.14 -1.58 -9.64
C GLY A 722 -29.73 -0.80 -8.38
N ASN A 723 -29.81 0.53 -8.41
CA ASN A 723 -29.53 1.38 -7.26
C ASN A 723 -30.45 2.61 -7.24
N GLU A 724 -31.43 2.58 -6.33
CA GLU A 724 -32.36 3.69 -6.11
C GLU A 724 -31.87 4.70 -5.03
N SER A 725 -30.68 4.48 -4.43
CA SER A 725 -30.14 5.38 -3.41
C SER A 725 -29.51 6.65 -4.00
N LEU A 726 -29.31 7.68 -3.17
CA LEU A 726 -28.57 8.88 -3.57
C LEU A 726 -27.08 8.60 -3.78
N PHE A 727 -26.55 7.53 -3.19
CA PHE A 727 -25.14 7.21 -3.24
C PHE A 727 -24.77 6.50 -4.54
N TYR A 728 -23.58 6.79 -5.06
CA TYR A 728 -23.01 6.01 -6.16
C TYR A 728 -22.61 4.62 -5.66
N VAL A 729 -23.03 3.57 -6.35
CA VAL A 729 -22.71 2.17 -5.99
C VAL A 729 -21.96 1.50 -7.14
N ASP A 730 -20.72 1.10 -6.85
CA ASP A 730 -19.79 0.61 -7.88
C ASP A 730 -20.15 -0.78 -8.44
N ASN A 731 -21.00 -1.59 -7.80
CA ASN A 731 -21.45 -2.88 -8.37
C ASN A 731 -22.91 -2.85 -8.89
N ALA A 732 -23.60 -1.71 -8.85
CA ALA A 732 -24.97 -1.54 -9.32
C ALA A 732 -25.09 -0.65 -10.57
N PHE A 733 -26.18 -0.75 -11.33
CA PHE A 733 -26.62 0.25 -12.31
C PHE A 733 -27.28 1.39 -11.53
N ASN A 734 -26.78 2.62 -11.69
CA ASN A 734 -27.09 3.72 -10.76
C ASN A 734 -28.42 4.42 -11.07
N LEU A 735 -28.99 4.23 -12.26
CA LEU A 735 -30.29 4.76 -12.67
C LEU A 735 -31.31 3.65 -12.95
N MET A 736 -30.89 2.39 -12.90
CA MET A 736 -31.78 1.24 -12.99
C MET A 736 -32.45 1.02 -11.63
N ARG A 737 -33.76 0.79 -11.66
CA ARG A 737 -34.52 0.44 -10.45
C ARG A 737 -34.20 -0.99 -10.00
N TYR A 738 -34.45 -1.27 -8.73
CA TYR A 738 -34.39 -2.65 -8.26
C TYR A 738 -35.37 -3.49 -9.06
N PHE A 739 -34.89 -4.62 -9.60
CA PHE A 739 -35.72 -5.55 -10.35
C PHE A 739 -36.35 -4.94 -11.62
N GLU A 740 -35.70 -3.98 -12.28
CA GLU A 740 -36.29 -3.35 -13.48
C GLU A 740 -36.38 -4.31 -14.67
N PHE A 741 -35.34 -5.12 -14.90
CA PHE A 741 -35.25 -6.06 -16.02
C PHE A 741 -34.83 -7.45 -15.54
N MET A 742 -35.20 -8.47 -16.31
CA MET A 742 -34.72 -9.84 -16.12
C MET A 742 -34.25 -10.46 -17.42
N SER A 743 -33.37 -11.45 -17.31
CA SER A 743 -32.88 -12.20 -18.47
C SER A 743 -32.50 -13.63 -18.11
N ASP A 744 -32.70 -14.56 -19.04
CA ASP A 744 -32.16 -15.92 -18.99
C ASP A 744 -30.91 -16.09 -19.85
N ARG A 745 -30.68 -15.17 -20.80
CA ARG A 745 -29.45 -15.01 -21.58
C ARG A 745 -29.02 -13.57 -21.47
N TYR A 746 -27.80 -13.31 -21.01
CA TYR A 746 -27.39 -11.93 -20.75
C TYR A 746 -25.89 -11.70 -20.86
N VAL A 747 -25.56 -10.44 -21.15
CA VAL A 747 -24.25 -9.83 -21.03
C VAL A 747 -24.38 -8.56 -20.21
N SER A 748 -23.54 -8.40 -19.20
CA SER A 748 -23.46 -7.21 -18.37
C SER A 748 -22.03 -6.69 -18.39
N LEU A 749 -21.84 -5.44 -18.79
CA LEU A 749 -20.55 -4.75 -18.84
C LEU A 749 -20.59 -3.56 -17.89
N ARG A 750 -19.54 -3.42 -17.11
CA ARG A 750 -19.20 -2.20 -16.36
C ARG A 750 -17.77 -1.80 -16.71
N MET A 751 -17.57 -0.53 -16.95
CA MET A 751 -16.28 0.07 -17.22
C MET A 751 -16.16 1.41 -16.49
N GLU A 752 -15.01 1.67 -15.91
CA GLU A 752 -14.64 2.95 -15.32
C GLU A 752 -13.23 3.31 -15.78
N HIS A 753 -13.03 4.57 -16.16
CA HIS A 753 -11.73 5.12 -16.50
C HIS A 753 -11.46 6.33 -15.62
N ASN A 754 -10.41 6.27 -14.81
CA ASN A 754 -9.92 7.39 -14.01
C ASN A 754 -8.76 8.05 -14.73
N PHE A 755 -8.87 9.34 -15.01
CA PHE A 755 -7.85 10.10 -15.74
C PHE A 755 -6.68 10.55 -14.85
N GLU A 756 -6.70 10.28 -13.54
CA GLU A 756 -5.62 10.58 -12.57
C GLU A 756 -5.08 12.03 -12.62
N GLY A 757 -5.95 12.99 -12.99
CA GLY A 757 -5.59 14.40 -13.12
C GLY A 757 -4.99 14.81 -14.47
N PHE A 758 -4.86 13.88 -15.45
CA PHE A 758 -4.30 14.16 -16.78
C PHE A 758 -4.94 15.39 -17.46
N LEU A 759 -6.26 15.53 -17.40
CA LEU A 759 -6.94 16.69 -17.99
C LEU A 759 -6.90 17.92 -17.07
N LEU A 760 -7.33 17.76 -15.81
CA LEU A 760 -7.61 18.89 -14.92
C LEU A 760 -6.34 19.55 -14.35
N ASN A 761 -5.20 18.85 -14.26
CA ASN A 761 -3.94 19.42 -13.78
C ASN A 761 -3.33 20.43 -14.77
N ARG A 762 -3.73 20.39 -16.05
CA ARG A 762 -3.20 21.25 -17.12
C ARG A 762 -3.97 22.56 -17.28
N ILE A 763 -5.12 22.73 -16.63
CA ILE A 763 -5.96 23.93 -16.76
C ILE A 763 -5.57 24.95 -15.67
N PRO A 764 -5.11 26.16 -16.03
CA PRO A 764 -4.83 27.23 -15.07
C PRO A 764 -6.07 27.54 -14.21
N ALA A 765 -5.87 27.86 -12.93
CA ALA A 765 -6.89 27.99 -11.87
C ALA A 765 -7.49 26.66 -11.35
N ILE A 766 -7.90 25.73 -12.20
CA ILE A 766 -8.49 24.44 -11.75
C ILE A 766 -7.44 23.55 -11.09
N LYS A 767 -6.19 23.57 -11.58
CA LYS A 767 -5.10 22.76 -11.04
C LYS A 767 -4.86 22.94 -9.53
N LYS A 768 -5.24 24.08 -8.95
CA LYS A 768 -5.14 24.34 -7.49
C LYS A 768 -6.12 23.49 -6.67
N LEU A 769 -7.22 23.06 -7.27
CA LEU A 769 -8.25 22.25 -6.61
C LEU A 769 -7.90 20.75 -6.61
N LYS A 770 -6.88 20.32 -7.37
CA LYS A 770 -6.45 18.92 -7.48
C LYS A 770 -7.56 17.93 -7.89
N LEU A 771 -8.62 18.43 -8.54
CA LEU A 771 -9.76 17.61 -8.97
C LEU A 771 -9.32 16.53 -9.96
N ARG A 772 -10.00 15.38 -9.92
CA ARG A 772 -9.74 14.25 -10.82
C ARG A 772 -10.98 13.96 -11.63
N MET A 773 -10.81 13.78 -12.94
CA MET A 773 -11.92 13.41 -13.82
C MET A 773 -11.99 11.90 -13.96
N LEU A 774 -13.21 11.40 -14.11
CA LEU A 774 -13.47 10.00 -14.45
C LEU A 774 -14.65 9.87 -15.41
N ALA A 775 -14.68 8.74 -16.12
CA ALA A 775 -15.77 8.35 -16.99
C ALA A 775 -16.23 6.93 -16.63
N THR A 776 -17.54 6.70 -16.68
CA THR A 776 -18.16 5.40 -16.37
C THR A 776 -19.10 5.00 -17.49
N GLY A 777 -19.16 3.70 -17.77
CA GLY A 777 -20.07 3.12 -18.74
C GLY A 777 -20.61 1.79 -18.24
N LYS A 778 -21.92 1.61 -18.29
CA LYS A 778 -22.60 0.38 -17.89
C LYS A 778 -23.58 -0.03 -18.97
N LEU A 779 -23.54 -1.30 -19.35
CA LEU A 779 -24.39 -1.88 -20.37
C LEU A 779 -24.95 -3.21 -19.88
N PHE A 780 -26.25 -3.42 -20.08
CA PHE A 780 -26.92 -4.69 -19.85
C PHE A 780 -27.72 -5.07 -21.10
N TYR A 781 -27.41 -6.23 -21.67
CA TYR A 781 -28.12 -6.77 -22.83
C TYR A 781 -28.53 -8.21 -22.54
N GLY A 782 -29.70 -8.61 -23.00
CA GLY A 782 -30.21 -9.94 -22.73
C GLY A 782 -31.62 -10.14 -23.25
N SER A 783 -32.08 -11.37 -23.12
CA SER A 783 -33.42 -11.81 -23.52
C SER A 783 -34.04 -12.70 -22.45
N VAL A 784 -35.34 -12.96 -22.59
CA VAL A 784 -36.04 -14.02 -21.88
C VAL A 784 -36.72 -14.91 -22.91
N SER A 785 -36.50 -16.22 -22.81
CA SER A 785 -37.13 -17.22 -23.67
C SER A 785 -38.64 -17.29 -23.45
N ASP A 786 -39.36 -17.69 -24.50
CA ASP A 786 -40.82 -17.82 -24.45
C ASP A 786 -41.28 -18.86 -23.43
N ALA A 787 -40.48 -19.91 -23.20
CA ALA A 787 -40.76 -20.91 -22.16
C ALA A 787 -40.76 -20.29 -20.75
N ASN A 788 -39.80 -19.41 -20.45
CA ASN A 788 -39.76 -18.68 -19.18
C ASN A 788 -40.88 -17.64 -19.05
N LEU A 789 -41.27 -17.00 -20.15
CA LEU A 789 -42.41 -16.09 -20.18
C LEU A 789 -43.73 -16.83 -19.93
N ALA A 790 -43.89 -18.03 -20.50
CA ALA A 790 -45.09 -18.85 -20.34
C ALA A 790 -45.33 -19.29 -18.89
N LEU A 791 -44.29 -19.34 -18.04
CA LEU A 791 -44.44 -19.60 -16.61
C LEU A 791 -45.07 -18.44 -15.84
N SER A 792 -45.01 -17.22 -16.37
CA SER A 792 -45.55 -16.05 -15.68
C SER A 792 -47.04 -15.90 -15.90
N THR A 793 -47.74 -15.54 -14.83
CA THR A 793 -49.18 -15.28 -14.81
C THR A 793 -49.42 -13.79 -14.64
N THR A 794 -50.52 -13.31 -15.20
CA THR A 794 -51.04 -11.95 -14.96
C THR A 794 -52.08 -11.95 -13.84
N GLN A 795 -52.39 -13.11 -13.24
CA GLN A 795 -53.38 -13.28 -12.17
C GLN A 795 -52.83 -14.17 -11.04
N ASP A 796 -53.19 -13.87 -9.78
CA ASP A 796 -52.85 -14.66 -8.59
C ASP A 796 -53.80 -15.86 -8.39
N GLU A 797 -53.62 -16.63 -7.30
CA GLU A 797 -54.48 -17.78 -6.94
C GLU A 797 -55.94 -17.39 -6.68
N SER A 798 -56.21 -16.09 -6.43
CA SER A 798 -57.54 -15.52 -6.16
C SER A 798 -58.13 -14.75 -7.34
N GLY A 799 -57.43 -14.70 -8.48
CA GLY A 799 -57.85 -14.00 -9.70
C GLY A 799 -57.51 -12.51 -9.77
N ASN A 800 -56.76 -11.95 -8.82
CA ASN A 800 -56.33 -10.54 -8.84
C ASN A 800 -55.17 -10.34 -9.82
N GLU A 801 -55.09 -9.17 -10.46
CA GLU A 801 -54.00 -8.86 -11.38
C GLU A 801 -52.63 -8.81 -10.68
N VAL A 802 -51.65 -9.52 -11.23
CA VAL A 802 -50.26 -9.57 -10.75
C VAL A 802 -49.33 -8.90 -11.75
N GLN A 803 -48.44 -8.06 -11.24
CA GLN A 803 -47.48 -7.33 -12.06
C GLN A 803 -46.31 -8.23 -12.52
N VAL A 804 -46.29 -8.55 -13.81
CA VAL A 804 -45.20 -9.30 -14.45
C VAL A 804 -43.89 -8.50 -14.44
N PHE A 805 -42.75 -9.19 -14.50
CA PHE A 805 -41.44 -8.57 -14.65
C PHE A 805 -41.25 -7.96 -16.05
N ASN A 806 -40.36 -6.98 -16.20
CA ASN A 806 -40.02 -6.46 -17.53
C ASN A 806 -38.85 -7.23 -18.14
N LYS A 807 -38.92 -7.48 -19.46
CA LYS A 807 -37.80 -7.93 -20.27
C LYS A 807 -37.19 -6.75 -21.06
N LEU A 808 -35.94 -6.91 -21.47
CA LEU A 808 -35.38 -6.06 -22.51
C LEU A 808 -36.13 -6.32 -23.84
N LYS A 809 -36.29 -5.25 -24.63
CA LYS A 809 -36.76 -5.30 -26.02
C LYS A 809 -35.54 -5.44 -26.95
N ASP A 810 -35.58 -4.84 -28.15
CA ASP A 810 -34.55 -5.00 -29.19
C ASP A 810 -33.28 -4.14 -28.98
N ARG A 811 -33.07 -3.58 -27.79
CA ARG A 811 -31.91 -2.72 -27.49
C ARG A 811 -31.36 -2.93 -26.08
N PRO A 812 -30.04 -2.77 -25.87
CA PRO A 812 -29.45 -2.86 -24.54
C PRO A 812 -29.94 -1.74 -23.63
N TYR A 813 -29.88 -1.99 -22.33
CA TYR A 813 -29.90 -0.94 -21.32
C TYR A 813 -28.52 -0.30 -21.21
N VAL A 814 -28.42 1.03 -21.27
CA VAL A 814 -27.15 1.77 -21.22
C VAL A 814 -27.23 2.95 -20.26
N GLU A 815 -26.23 3.06 -19.38
CA GLU A 815 -25.92 4.25 -18.60
C GLU A 815 -24.48 4.69 -18.88
N LEU A 816 -24.30 5.99 -19.14
CA LEU A 816 -22.99 6.62 -19.20
C LEU A 816 -22.89 7.68 -18.11
N GLY A 817 -21.72 7.85 -17.53
CA GLY A 817 -21.51 8.90 -16.56
C GLY A 817 -20.13 9.51 -16.65
N TYR A 818 -20.01 10.72 -16.13
CA TYR A 818 -18.74 11.38 -15.90
C TYR A 818 -18.76 11.94 -14.49
N GLY A 819 -17.60 11.97 -13.85
CA GLY A 819 -17.50 12.35 -12.44
C GLY A 819 -16.32 13.26 -12.19
N ILE A 820 -16.45 14.01 -11.10
CA ILE A 820 -15.35 14.75 -10.49
C ILE A 820 -15.12 14.09 -9.13
N ASP A 821 -13.94 13.50 -9.01
CA ASP A 821 -13.40 12.98 -7.78
C ASP A 821 -12.46 14.02 -7.15
N ASN A 822 -12.10 13.77 -5.91
CA ASN A 822 -11.21 14.57 -5.09
C ASN A 822 -11.83 15.89 -4.59
N ILE A 823 -13.16 15.97 -4.48
CA ILE A 823 -13.85 17.12 -3.93
C ILE A 823 -13.62 17.12 -2.41
N LEU A 824 -13.01 18.20 -1.90
CA LEU A 824 -12.61 18.31 -0.49
C LEU A 824 -11.70 17.17 0.01
N LYS A 825 -10.98 16.46 -0.89
CA LYS A 825 -10.13 15.29 -0.60
C LYS A 825 -10.84 13.94 -0.35
N PHE A 826 -12.17 13.89 -0.19
CA PHE A 826 -12.89 12.65 0.17
C PHE A 826 -14.23 12.43 -0.57
N GLY A 827 -14.70 13.41 -1.36
CA GLY A 827 -15.96 13.34 -2.07
C GLY A 827 -15.80 13.13 -3.58
N ARG A 828 -16.71 12.35 -4.15
CA ARG A 828 -16.94 12.19 -5.59
C ARG A 828 -18.38 12.56 -5.91
N VAL A 829 -18.54 13.29 -7.00
CA VAL A 829 -19.83 13.58 -7.61
C VAL A 829 -19.85 12.99 -9.01
N ASP A 830 -20.81 12.09 -9.27
CA ASP A 830 -21.05 11.48 -10.57
C ASP A 830 -22.32 12.03 -11.21
N PHE A 831 -22.19 12.41 -12.46
CA PHE A 831 -23.28 12.78 -13.34
C PHE A 831 -23.57 11.57 -14.22
N VAL A 832 -24.68 10.87 -13.95
CA VAL A 832 -25.05 9.65 -14.66
C VAL A 832 -26.25 9.94 -15.56
N HIS A 833 -26.17 9.49 -16.80
CA HIS A 833 -27.20 9.59 -17.83
C HIS A 833 -27.65 8.20 -18.26
N ARG A 834 -28.95 7.97 -18.23
CA ARG A 834 -29.59 6.79 -18.82
C ARG A 834 -29.88 7.11 -20.28
N LEU A 835 -29.45 6.25 -21.20
CA LEU A 835 -29.57 6.52 -22.65
C LEU A 835 -30.74 5.78 -23.30
N THR A 836 -31.24 4.74 -22.65
CA THR A 836 -32.23 3.81 -23.23
C THR A 836 -33.40 3.60 -22.29
N TYR A 837 -34.55 3.18 -22.83
CA TYR A 837 -35.77 2.93 -22.05
C TYR A 837 -36.27 4.15 -21.26
N LEU A 838 -36.10 5.36 -21.82
CA LEU A 838 -36.52 6.63 -21.20
C LEU A 838 -38.03 6.83 -21.14
N SER A 839 -38.77 6.13 -22.01
CA SER A 839 -40.23 6.17 -22.08
C SER A 839 -40.92 5.25 -21.06
N ASN A 840 -40.15 4.45 -20.29
CA ASN A 840 -40.75 3.60 -19.25
C ASN A 840 -41.28 4.50 -18.10
N PRO A 841 -42.35 4.09 -17.41
CA PRO A 841 -42.92 4.88 -16.33
C PRO A 841 -41.95 5.03 -15.14
N ASN A 842 -41.93 6.21 -14.53
CA ASN A 842 -41.12 6.53 -13.35
C ASN A 842 -39.60 6.28 -13.54
N VAL A 843 -39.08 6.61 -14.72
CA VAL A 843 -37.64 6.54 -15.03
C VAL A 843 -36.94 7.84 -14.68
N THR A 844 -35.73 7.71 -14.13
CA THR A 844 -34.82 8.83 -13.89
C THR A 844 -33.82 8.92 -15.06
N PRO A 845 -33.97 9.88 -16.00
CA PRO A 845 -33.08 10.00 -17.17
C PRO A 845 -31.67 10.46 -16.78
N PHE A 846 -31.57 11.21 -15.69
CA PHE A 846 -30.32 11.79 -15.20
C PHE A 846 -30.36 11.86 -13.68
N ALA A 847 -29.25 11.53 -13.02
CA ALA A 847 -29.08 11.80 -11.60
C ALA A 847 -27.64 12.21 -11.28
N VAL A 848 -27.54 13.07 -10.27
CA VAL A 848 -26.28 13.37 -9.59
C VAL A 848 -26.18 12.41 -8.41
N LYS A 849 -25.15 11.57 -8.42
CA LYS A 849 -24.85 10.63 -7.33
C LYS A 849 -23.64 11.13 -6.56
N ILE A 850 -23.63 10.89 -5.26
CA ILE A 850 -22.50 11.24 -4.40
C ILE A 850 -21.88 9.98 -3.83
N SER A 851 -20.58 9.97 -3.64
CA SER A 851 -19.93 8.94 -2.84
C SER A 851 -18.78 9.55 -2.06
N PHE A 852 -18.49 8.93 -0.92
CA PHE A 852 -17.41 9.33 -0.06
C PHE A 852 -16.55 8.11 0.19
N TRP A 853 -15.26 8.25 -0.01
CA TRP A 853 -14.31 7.23 0.39
C TRP A 853 -13.04 7.91 0.88
N PHE A 854 -12.34 7.21 1.75
CA PHE A 854 -11.00 7.57 2.15
C PHE A 854 -10.04 6.82 1.24
N SER A 855 -9.44 7.52 0.28
CA SER A 855 -8.29 7.04 -0.49
C SER A 855 -7.14 7.96 -0.15
N LEU A 856 -6.03 7.36 0.27
CA LEU A 856 -4.74 8.04 0.31
C LEU A 856 -4.32 8.43 -1.12
#